data_AF-A0A842JBS7-F1
#
_entry.id   AF-A0A842JBS7-F1
#
_cell.length_a   1.000
_cell.length_b   1.000
_cell.length_c   1.000
_cell.angle_alpha   90.00
_cell.angle_beta   90.00
_cell.angle_gamma   90.00
#
_symmetry.space_group_name_H-M   'P 1'
#
loop_
_entity.id
_entity.type
_entity.pdbx_description
1 polymer ?
#
loop_
_entity_poly.entity_id
_entity_poly.type
_entity_poly.pdbx_seq_one_letter_code
_entity_poly.pdbx_strand_id
1 'polypeptide(L)'
;MSVKASIAKSVVKDAIVIPQNSDKDVVITDEDTLLSDQGATAKENIEDETMAADIIASRQASLDEIQPQDAQETVSGGSGGSVSSDGVSLSKVTFTEGGHISSVIATYGNLASSQTSESIKAFASAAASGIAENVDSQQPTPVPTPTPVPTPTPVPTPTPVPTPTPVPTPTPVPKALNVSALSDVIEGSGNYLTFALSVGSALKARATTLNFSLSGGTAGVDYEAGSMQYSTDGGLTWTSGNQVAIADANNINNVQIRVKIIDNDGHDGVNLSSTPTTQSDNQNQGVEGQSKLDSDGVKYEDYGITYKDYSRNLTLTVTTNNAEIINSSATGKIIDHDDYLTIQGNAQTDGKHINTGTGDDTLNLSGHVNHFVANTGAGSDVVNTRGVIENSEVHTGVGDDTVTIKNSAIKGQDGSKATIDTDEGDDIITVENSTLEKVDIIAGNGENKVTLGQNSTFKDVRVTTGKDADTINIESDVTGSTNNRNDSIISTYAGNDNINIKSGVTLTNVAVNTGAGEEKIELDGVKFINSELFMEDDNDKVTISNSAFENAATSGNTAGIGTGKGEDVVTLNSGAEFKQGTYIHTGTGNDAINVNGGAILDKAQINAAEGDDEIHINSGAQIQNTSRIAGGEGNDTINLNVGANVSHSVIFGGRGDDTISIKAGANFDNYSEIRGDEDNDKVVIEKGANISTSAIKGGSGEDTLNISETIDFSRVKDFEKLELGGAENDVETTITAEDVLDMTDSDNRLKIDGESGDTLHLKNFTQGNVGADYTEYNGTTQSVTVEVKNEINVDILP
;
A
#
# COMPACT_ATOMS: atom_id res chain seq x y z
N MET A 1 -42.30 4.46 -48.08
CA MET A 1 -41.47 5.25 -47.15
C MET A 1 -40.64 4.19 -46.40
N SER A 2 -39.35 3.96 -46.68
CA SER A 2 -38.19 4.88 -46.67
C SER A 2 -38.13 5.65 -45.36
N VAL A 3 -37.04 5.63 -44.56
CA VAL A 3 -35.62 5.71 -44.95
C VAL A 3 -34.72 4.72 -44.17
N LYS A 4 -33.50 4.43 -44.68
CA LYS A 4 -32.43 3.63 -44.04
C LYS A 4 -31.65 4.39 -42.96
N ALA A 5 -31.16 3.69 -41.93
CA ALA A 5 -29.87 3.93 -41.26
C ALA A 5 -29.46 2.59 -40.61
N SER A 6 -28.39 1.90 -41.02
CA SER A 6 -26.95 2.18 -40.91
C SER A 6 -26.37 1.71 -39.58
N ILE A 7 -25.55 0.65 -39.65
CA ILE A 7 -24.67 0.23 -38.55
C ILE A 7 -23.56 1.28 -38.42
N ALA A 8 -23.23 1.65 -37.19
CA ALA A 8 -22.02 2.39 -36.85
C ALA A 8 -21.34 1.69 -35.65
N LYS A 9 -20.01 1.63 -35.66
CA LYS A 9 -19.18 0.90 -34.68
C LYS A 9 -18.47 1.92 -33.79
N SER A 10 -18.62 1.82 -32.48
CA SER A 10 -17.87 2.58 -31.45
C SER A 10 -18.09 1.85 -30.10
N VAL A 11 -17.13 1.07 -29.58
CA VAL A 11 -16.02 1.44 -28.67
C VAL A 11 -16.47 1.55 -27.19
N VAL A 12 -15.70 0.88 -26.31
CA VAL A 12 -15.72 0.76 -24.81
C VAL A 12 -16.62 -0.30 -24.12
N LYS A 13 -15.93 -1.14 -23.32
CA LYS A 13 -16.24 -2.03 -22.16
C LYS A 13 -17.53 -2.87 -22.05
N ASP A 14 -17.35 -3.99 -21.36
CA ASP A 14 -18.31 -5.03 -21.01
C ASP A 14 -19.40 -4.56 -20.04
N ALA A 15 -20.67 -4.75 -20.41
CA ALA A 15 -21.81 -4.73 -19.50
C ALA A 15 -22.98 -5.55 -20.08
N ILE A 16 -23.59 -6.42 -19.27
CA ILE A 16 -24.79 -7.17 -19.66
C ILE A 16 -26.02 -6.45 -19.11
N VAL A 17 -26.92 -6.02 -19.99
CA VAL A 17 -28.16 -5.30 -19.62
C VAL A 17 -29.35 -6.25 -19.60
N ILE A 18 -30.07 -6.32 -18.48
CA ILE A 18 -31.36 -7.03 -18.34
C ILE A 18 -32.46 -6.01 -18.01
N PRO A 19 -33.51 -5.85 -18.83
CA PRO A 19 -34.57 -4.88 -18.57
C PRO A 19 -35.65 -5.42 -17.64
N GLN A 20 -36.07 -4.61 -16.65
CA GLN A 20 -37.33 -4.76 -15.90
C GLN A 20 -38.02 -3.41 -15.73
N ASN A 21 -39.36 -3.42 -15.72
CA ASN A 21 -40.19 -2.22 -15.78
C ASN A 21 -40.44 -1.59 -14.38
N SER A 22 -39.56 -0.73 -13.91
CA SER A 22 -39.90 0.34 -12.95
C SER A 22 -38.75 1.34 -12.82
N ASP A 23 -39.05 2.64 -12.90
CA ASP A 23 -38.05 3.71 -12.97
C ASP A 23 -37.14 3.77 -11.72
N LYS A 24 -35.91 3.26 -11.86
CA LYS A 24 -34.70 3.58 -11.08
C LYS A 24 -33.52 2.76 -11.64
N ASP A 25 -32.61 3.42 -12.35
CA ASP A 25 -31.37 2.80 -12.81
C ASP A 25 -30.42 2.62 -11.61
N VAL A 26 -29.86 1.42 -11.46
CA VAL A 26 -28.79 1.11 -10.51
C VAL A 26 -27.63 0.52 -11.30
N VAL A 27 -26.50 1.20 -11.27
CA VAL A 27 -25.22 0.72 -11.80
C VAL A 27 -24.46 0.09 -10.64
N ILE A 28 -24.00 -1.15 -10.81
CA ILE A 28 -23.11 -1.82 -9.87
C ILE A 28 -21.79 -2.00 -10.61
N THR A 29 -20.72 -1.45 -10.04
CA THR A 29 -19.33 -1.68 -10.47
C THR A 29 -18.61 -2.39 -9.32
N ASP A 30 -17.99 -3.51 -9.69
CA ASP A 30 -16.94 -4.21 -8.96
C ASP A 30 -17.34 -4.96 -7.67
N GLU A 31 -16.43 -5.82 -7.21
CA GLU A 31 -16.73 -6.98 -6.35
C GLU A 31 -16.83 -6.65 -4.85
N ASP A 32 -17.26 -7.64 -4.07
CA ASP A 32 -17.45 -7.64 -2.61
C ASP A 32 -18.45 -6.64 -1.98
N THR A 33 -19.67 -7.14 -1.72
CA THR A 33 -20.27 -7.02 -0.37
C THR A 33 -21.43 -7.99 -0.17
N LEU A 34 -21.22 -9.03 0.65
CA LEU A 34 -22.30 -9.88 1.17
C LEU A 34 -22.87 -9.29 2.46
N LEU A 35 -23.87 -8.42 2.35
CA LEU A 35 -24.70 -8.01 3.50
C LEU A 35 -26.08 -8.67 3.46
N SER A 36 -26.33 -9.48 4.49
CA SER A 36 -27.56 -10.23 4.67
C SER A 36 -28.63 -9.44 5.42
N ASP A 37 -29.74 -9.10 4.77
CA ASP A 37 -31.04 -9.02 5.44
C ASP A 37 -32.19 -9.40 4.50
N GLN A 38 -32.94 -10.45 4.85
CA GLN A 38 -34.11 -10.96 4.14
C GLN A 38 -35.21 -11.36 5.13
N GLY A 39 -35.62 -10.41 5.97
CA GLY A 39 -36.86 -10.48 6.75
C GLY A 39 -38.13 -10.19 5.93
N ALA A 40 -38.43 -10.97 4.87
CA ALA A 40 -39.64 -10.75 4.06
C ALA A 40 -40.42 -12.05 3.73
N THR A 41 -41.57 -12.22 4.38
CA THR A 41 -42.52 -13.30 4.08
C THR A 41 -43.39 -12.95 2.87
N ALA A 42 -43.41 -13.80 1.84
CA ALA A 42 -44.43 -13.78 0.80
C ALA A 42 -44.97 -15.19 0.54
N LYS A 43 -46.31 -15.31 0.61
CA LYS A 43 -47.08 -16.49 0.19
C LYS A 43 -47.70 -16.21 -1.18
N GLU A 44 -48.20 -17.30 -1.78
CA GLU A 44 -48.93 -17.35 -3.06
C GLU A 44 -48.04 -17.18 -4.29
N ASN A 45 -48.19 -17.90 -5.40
CA ASN A 45 -48.83 -19.17 -5.82
C ASN A 45 -48.79 -19.11 -7.37
N ILE A 46 -49.19 -20.19 -8.06
CA ILE A 46 -49.27 -20.33 -9.54
C ILE A 46 -47.88 -20.65 -10.13
N GLU A 47 -47.52 -21.92 -10.36
CA GLU A 47 -48.08 -22.91 -11.32
C GLU A 47 -47.90 -22.50 -12.79
N ASP A 48 -46.85 -23.00 -13.45
CA ASP A 48 -47.00 -24.05 -14.48
C ASP A 48 -45.66 -24.78 -14.74
N GLU A 49 -45.69 -25.90 -15.45
CA GLU A 49 -44.69 -26.97 -15.38
C GLU A 49 -43.52 -26.90 -16.40
N THR A 50 -42.55 -27.80 -16.18
CA THR A 50 -41.56 -28.35 -17.15
C THR A 50 -40.27 -27.57 -17.45
N MET A 51 -39.31 -27.65 -16.53
CA MET A 51 -37.93 -28.11 -16.84
C MET A 51 -37.16 -28.44 -15.55
N ALA A 52 -37.08 -29.74 -15.20
CA ALA A 52 -36.05 -30.41 -14.37
C ALA A 52 -36.60 -31.71 -13.74
N ALA A 53 -36.54 -32.81 -14.47
CA ALA A 53 -36.40 -34.12 -13.84
C ALA A 53 -34.90 -34.36 -13.53
N ASP A 54 -34.60 -35.29 -12.61
CA ASP A 54 -33.27 -35.85 -12.33
C ASP A 54 -32.25 -35.04 -11.50
N ILE A 55 -32.68 -34.41 -10.38
CA ILE A 55 -31.78 -34.18 -9.21
C ILE A 55 -32.38 -34.73 -7.89
N ILE A 56 -33.02 -35.91 -7.92
CA ILE A 56 -33.32 -36.72 -6.73
C ILE A 56 -33.01 -38.20 -7.00
N ALA A 57 -31.75 -38.51 -7.36
CA ALA A 57 -31.25 -39.90 -7.44
C ALA A 57 -29.71 -40.05 -7.45
N SER A 58 -28.92 -39.12 -6.90
CA SER A 58 -27.47 -39.32 -6.75
C SER A 58 -26.85 -38.47 -5.65
N ARG A 59 -26.53 -39.13 -4.52
CA ARG A 59 -25.54 -38.80 -3.45
C ARG A 59 -25.96 -39.40 -2.10
N GLN A 60 -26.24 -40.71 -2.10
CA GLN A 60 -26.29 -41.54 -0.89
C GLN A 60 -25.34 -42.73 -1.06
N ALA A 61 -24.05 -42.45 -1.27
CA ALA A 61 -22.98 -43.45 -1.26
C ALA A 61 -21.61 -42.77 -1.03
N SER A 62 -20.75 -43.44 -0.27
CA SER A 62 -19.29 -43.23 -0.20
C SER A 62 -18.78 -41.91 0.42
N LEU A 63 -18.84 -41.83 1.75
CA LEU A 63 -17.81 -41.14 2.55
C LEU A 63 -17.28 -42.11 3.61
N ASP A 64 -16.68 -43.21 3.12
CA ASP A 64 -15.74 -44.04 3.88
C ASP A 64 -14.39 -43.98 3.15
N GLU A 65 -13.32 -43.81 3.94
CA GLU A 65 -11.92 -44.16 3.62
C GLU A 65 -11.21 -43.49 2.41
N ILE A 66 -10.60 -42.31 2.65
CA ILE A 66 -9.35 -41.90 1.98
C ILE A 66 -8.35 -41.41 3.05
N GLN A 67 -7.13 -41.92 2.98
CA GLN A 67 -5.98 -41.58 3.84
C GLN A 67 -5.23 -40.35 3.27
N PRO A 68 -4.79 -39.39 4.10
CA PRO A 68 -3.78 -38.42 3.69
C PRO A 68 -2.39 -39.05 3.80
N GLN A 69 -1.75 -39.30 2.65
CA GLN A 69 -0.30 -39.36 2.52
C GLN A 69 0.17 -37.98 2.03
N ASP A 70 1.33 -37.55 2.51
CA ASP A 70 2.19 -36.49 1.98
C ASP A 70 1.52 -35.18 1.50
N ALA A 71 1.46 -34.21 2.41
CA ALA A 71 1.70 -32.80 2.08
C ALA A 71 2.85 -32.30 2.98
N GLN A 72 4.07 -32.28 2.45
CA GLN A 72 5.20 -31.63 3.11
C GLN A 72 5.14 -30.13 2.84
N GLU A 73 5.21 -29.29 3.87
CA GLU A 73 5.74 -27.95 3.71
C GLU A 73 7.27 -28.01 3.78
N THR A 74 7.90 -27.76 2.64
CA THR A 74 9.35 -27.61 2.52
C THR A 74 9.74 -26.16 2.80
N VAL A 75 10.33 -25.88 3.96
CA VAL A 75 11.09 -24.64 4.19
C VAL A 75 12.58 -24.96 4.17
N SER A 76 13.29 -24.46 3.16
CA SER A 76 14.73 -24.67 2.96
C SER A 76 15.46 -23.33 2.94
N GLY A 77 16.39 -23.08 3.89
CA GLY A 77 17.13 -21.79 3.84
C GLY A 77 18.22 -21.45 4.88
N GLY A 78 18.39 -22.18 5.98
CA GLY A 78 19.49 -21.94 6.95
C GLY A 78 19.27 -20.77 7.94
N SER A 79 20.00 -20.67 9.07
CA SER A 79 21.03 -21.57 9.60
C SER A 79 21.14 -21.52 11.14
N GLY A 80 21.02 -22.68 11.79
CA GLY A 80 21.69 -22.98 13.07
C GLY A 80 21.10 -22.45 14.39
N GLY A 81 20.07 -23.13 14.95
CA GLY A 81 19.66 -22.83 16.34
C GLY A 81 18.43 -23.55 16.91
N SER A 82 18.42 -24.89 16.99
CA SER A 82 17.52 -25.72 17.83
C SER A 82 16.13 -25.16 18.19
N VAL A 83 15.20 -25.13 17.24
CA VAL A 83 13.77 -24.86 17.52
C VAL A 83 13.13 -26.12 18.10
N SER A 84 12.50 -26.02 19.28
CA SER A 84 11.59 -27.07 19.77
C SER A 84 10.17 -26.77 19.34
N SER A 85 9.56 -27.65 18.56
CA SER A 85 8.17 -27.50 18.12
C SER A 85 7.17 -27.73 19.27
N ASP A 86 6.37 -26.72 19.56
CA ASP A 86 5.25 -26.75 20.51
C ASP A 86 3.88 -26.54 19.84
N GLY A 87 3.78 -26.94 18.55
CA GLY A 87 2.52 -26.97 17.80
C GLY A 87 1.41 -27.75 18.50
N VAL A 88 0.38 -27.03 18.95
CA VAL A 88 -0.79 -27.57 19.64
C VAL A 88 -1.72 -28.24 18.63
N SER A 89 -1.96 -29.55 18.78
CA SER A 89 -2.90 -30.29 17.93
C SER A 89 -4.30 -30.34 18.56
N LEU A 90 -5.27 -29.64 17.96
CA LEU A 90 -6.66 -29.63 18.40
C LEU A 90 -7.39 -30.91 17.95
N SER A 91 -7.81 -31.74 18.91
CA SER A 91 -8.58 -32.96 18.63
C SER A 91 -10.09 -32.71 18.66
N LYS A 92 -10.70 -32.83 17.47
CA LYS A 92 -12.12 -33.08 17.15
C LYS A 92 -13.16 -32.92 18.29
N VAL A 93 -13.92 -31.83 18.26
CA VAL A 93 -15.12 -31.63 19.07
C VAL A 93 -16.33 -32.32 18.42
N THR A 94 -17.19 -32.95 19.23
CA THR A 94 -18.54 -33.40 18.84
C THR A 94 -19.55 -32.98 19.90
N PHE A 95 -20.68 -32.43 19.47
CA PHE A 95 -21.78 -32.03 20.36
C PHE A 95 -22.83 -33.13 20.48
N THR A 96 -23.37 -33.31 21.69
CA THR A 96 -24.67 -33.97 21.90
C THR A 96 -25.61 -33.02 22.65
N GLU A 97 -26.89 -33.12 22.29
CA GLU A 97 -27.97 -32.25 22.71
C GLU A 97 -28.33 -32.43 24.21
N GLY A 98 -28.56 -31.32 24.92
CA GLY A 98 -28.90 -31.31 26.36
C GLY A 98 -27.72 -30.89 27.25
N GLY A 99 -27.64 -29.60 27.56
CA GLY A 99 -26.45 -29.01 28.19
C GLY A 99 -26.28 -29.30 29.68
N HIS A 100 -25.03 -29.53 30.08
CA HIS A 100 -24.44 -29.08 31.35
C HIS A 100 -22.92 -28.85 31.15
N ILE A 101 -22.40 -27.88 31.89
CA ILE A 101 -21.02 -27.35 31.95
C ILE A 101 -19.85 -28.24 31.44
N SER A 102 -19.00 -27.66 30.58
CA SER A 102 -17.68 -28.20 30.25
C SER A 102 -16.60 -27.64 31.18
N SER A 103 -15.91 -28.49 31.93
CA SER A 103 -14.61 -28.17 32.53
C SER A 103 -13.49 -28.69 31.63
N VAL A 104 -12.72 -27.80 31.01
CA VAL A 104 -11.51 -28.21 30.27
C VAL A 104 -10.42 -28.55 31.29
N ILE A 105 -10.05 -29.83 31.38
CA ILE A 105 -8.86 -30.28 32.12
C ILE A 105 -7.77 -30.58 31.10
N ALA A 106 -6.81 -29.67 30.95
CA ALA A 106 -5.57 -29.96 30.24
C ALA A 106 -4.78 -31.01 31.03
N THR A 107 -4.58 -32.20 30.46
CA THR A 107 -3.79 -33.25 31.08
C THR A 107 -2.32 -33.07 30.68
N TYR A 108 -1.54 -32.42 31.54
CA TYR A 108 -0.12 -32.20 31.27
C TYR A 108 0.67 -33.51 31.30
N GLY A 109 1.24 -33.89 30.15
CA GLY A 109 2.20 -34.96 30.03
C GLY A 109 3.51 -34.62 30.75
N ASN A 110 3.92 -35.52 31.64
CA ASN A 110 5.09 -35.42 32.52
C ASN A 110 6.40 -35.01 31.80
N LEU A 111 6.87 -33.77 32.01
CA LEU A 111 8.17 -33.29 31.53
C LEU A 111 9.31 -33.70 32.47
N ALA A 112 10.34 -34.35 31.92
CA ALA A 112 11.47 -34.85 32.68
C ALA A 112 12.42 -33.71 33.14
N SER A 113 12.94 -33.85 34.36
CA SER A 113 13.65 -32.81 35.11
C SER A 113 15.04 -32.43 34.59
N SER A 114 15.34 -31.13 34.50
CA SER A 114 16.71 -30.61 34.65
C SER A 114 16.74 -29.11 35.06
N GLN A 115 17.38 -28.82 36.20
CA GLN A 115 17.89 -27.50 36.65
C GLN A 115 16.89 -26.38 37.08
N THR A 116 16.43 -26.52 38.32
CA THR A 116 16.35 -25.47 39.37
C THR A 116 16.26 -23.97 38.99
N SER A 117 15.08 -23.38 39.22
CA SER A 117 14.90 -21.99 39.66
C SER A 117 13.80 -21.95 40.74
N GLU A 118 13.94 -21.10 41.77
CA GLU A 118 13.02 -21.06 42.92
C GLU A 118 11.61 -20.51 42.57
N SER A 119 11.42 -19.94 41.38
CA SER A 119 10.15 -19.36 40.91
C SER A 119 8.98 -20.35 40.83
N ILE A 120 9.24 -21.64 40.62
CA ILE A 120 8.17 -22.65 40.39
C ILE A 120 7.48 -23.09 41.70
N LYS A 121 8.14 -22.97 42.87
CA LYS A 121 7.52 -23.33 44.16
C LYS A 121 6.53 -22.28 44.67
N ALA A 122 6.65 -21.02 44.24
CA ALA A 122 5.72 -19.96 44.63
C ALA A 122 4.35 -20.11 43.97
N PHE A 123 4.29 -20.54 42.71
CA PHE A 123 3.04 -20.67 41.96
C PHE A 123 2.22 -21.91 42.35
N ALA A 124 2.88 -23.01 42.73
CA ALA A 124 2.23 -24.24 43.18
C ALA A 124 1.62 -24.18 44.60
N SER A 125 1.82 -23.08 45.34
CA SER A 125 1.44 -22.95 46.76
C SER A 125 0.12 -22.18 47.02
N ALA A 126 -0.60 -21.74 45.98
CA ALA A 126 -1.82 -20.92 46.12
C ALA A 126 -3.12 -21.62 45.69
N ALA A 127 -3.06 -22.72 44.92
CA ALA A 127 -4.22 -23.34 44.29
C ALA A 127 -4.60 -24.75 44.84
N ALA A 128 -3.96 -25.22 45.90
CA ALA A 128 -4.18 -26.56 46.46
C ALA A 128 -4.20 -26.59 48.00
N SER A 129 -5.19 -25.94 48.60
CA SER A 129 -5.56 -26.19 50.00
C SER A 129 -7.04 -25.97 50.22
N GLY A 130 -7.79 -27.05 50.47
CA GLY A 130 -9.17 -26.93 50.95
C GLY A 130 -10.26 -27.81 50.33
N ILE A 131 -10.03 -29.09 50.01
CA ILE A 131 -11.03 -30.17 50.21
C ILE A 131 -10.38 -31.57 50.12
N ALA A 132 -11.05 -32.54 50.78
CA ALA A 132 -10.63 -33.94 51.00
C ALA A 132 -9.47 -34.09 52.01
N GLU A 133 -9.52 -34.96 53.03
CA GLU A 133 -10.48 -36.02 53.38
C GLU A 133 -10.74 -36.05 54.90
N ASN A 134 -11.93 -36.46 55.35
CA ASN A 134 -12.03 -37.68 56.19
C ASN A 134 -13.47 -38.16 56.37
N VAL A 135 -13.64 -39.49 56.46
CA VAL A 135 -14.91 -40.17 56.75
C VAL A 135 -14.70 -41.17 57.89
N ASP A 136 -15.56 -41.03 58.90
CA ASP A 136 -15.99 -42.03 59.90
C ASP A 136 -15.23 -42.25 61.24
N SER A 137 -16.06 -42.37 62.28
CA SER A 137 -15.88 -43.04 63.58
C SER A 137 -14.88 -42.49 64.63
N GLN A 138 -15.41 -41.86 65.70
CA GLN A 138 -15.61 -42.54 67.01
C GLN A 138 -16.29 -41.66 68.10
N GLN A 139 -16.76 -42.33 69.15
CA GLN A 139 -17.63 -41.93 70.29
C GLN A 139 -16.95 -42.43 71.61
N PRO A 140 -17.26 -42.07 72.90
CA PRO A 140 -18.07 -41.00 73.55
C PRO A 140 -17.43 -40.23 74.78
N THR A 141 -18.20 -39.29 75.40
CA THR A 141 -18.31 -38.95 76.87
C THR A 141 -17.15 -38.26 77.65
N PRO A 142 -17.37 -37.65 78.87
CA PRO A 142 -18.58 -37.02 79.46
C PRO A 142 -18.38 -35.68 80.28
N VAL A 143 -19.46 -34.88 80.43
CA VAL A 143 -20.00 -34.18 81.65
C VAL A 143 -19.08 -33.32 82.57
N PRO A 144 -19.45 -32.05 82.87
CA PRO A 144 -20.04 -31.73 84.20
C PRO A 144 -21.27 -30.79 84.21
N THR A 145 -22.22 -31.09 85.11
CA THR A 145 -23.37 -30.27 85.53
C THR A 145 -23.01 -29.36 86.72
N PRO A 146 -23.61 -28.16 86.88
CA PRO A 146 -24.71 -27.92 87.85
C PRO A 146 -25.70 -26.79 87.39
N THR A 147 -26.75 -26.28 88.07
CA THR A 147 -27.57 -26.61 89.28
C THR A 147 -28.99 -25.98 89.09
N PRO A 148 -30.04 -26.34 89.87
CA PRO A 148 -31.43 -25.89 89.62
C PRO A 148 -32.00 -24.83 90.61
N VAL A 149 -33.30 -24.49 90.41
CA VAL A 149 -34.29 -23.79 91.30
C VAL A 149 -34.37 -22.24 91.15
N PRO A 150 -35.57 -21.58 91.24
CA PRO A 150 -36.94 -22.06 91.55
C PRO A 150 -38.06 -21.79 90.51
N THR A 151 -39.17 -22.52 90.68
CA THR A 151 -40.51 -22.27 90.12
C THR A 151 -41.35 -21.24 90.90
N PRO A 152 -42.17 -20.42 90.23
CA PRO A 152 -43.48 -19.98 90.71
C PRO A 152 -44.62 -20.61 89.86
N THR A 153 -45.51 -21.40 90.45
CA THR A 153 -46.83 -21.02 91.04
C THR A 153 -47.95 -20.81 89.99
N PRO A 154 -49.08 -21.57 90.04
CA PRO A 154 -50.17 -21.46 89.07
C PRO A 154 -51.09 -20.24 89.33
N VAL A 155 -51.55 -19.62 88.23
CA VAL A 155 -52.50 -18.48 88.20
C VAL A 155 -53.49 -18.74 87.05
N PRO A 156 -54.79 -18.40 87.17
CA PRO A 156 -55.86 -19.26 86.65
C PRO A 156 -56.37 -18.94 85.22
N THR A 157 -56.98 -19.95 84.60
CA THR A 157 -58.02 -19.80 83.58
C THR A 157 -59.40 -19.54 84.24
N PRO A 158 -60.41 -18.95 83.55
CA PRO A 158 -60.39 -18.29 82.23
C PRO A 158 -61.07 -16.90 82.21
N THR A 159 -60.95 -16.18 81.09
CA THR A 159 -62.00 -15.26 80.61
C THR A 159 -62.04 -15.31 79.08
N PRO A 160 -63.21 -15.44 78.41
CA PRO A 160 -63.28 -15.37 76.96
C PRO A 160 -62.94 -13.95 76.50
N VAL A 161 -61.76 -13.78 75.89
CA VAL A 161 -61.40 -12.57 75.16
C VAL A 161 -62.23 -12.56 73.86
N PRO A 162 -62.92 -11.45 73.53
CA PRO A 162 -63.66 -11.36 72.27
C PRO A 162 -62.74 -11.63 71.08
N THR A 163 -63.30 -12.24 70.03
CA THR A 163 -62.61 -12.45 68.75
C THR A 163 -61.88 -11.18 68.36
N PRO A 164 -60.53 -11.18 68.25
CA PRO A 164 -59.84 -10.00 67.76
C PRO A 164 -60.35 -9.73 66.35
N THR A 165 -60.92 -8.54 66.17
CA THR A 165 -61.14 -7.92 64.87
C THR A 165 -59.92 -8.21 64.01
N PRO A 166 -60.07 -8.65 62.74
CA PRO A 166 -58.94 -9.05 61.91
C PRO A 166 -57.83 -8.01 62.02
N VAL A 167 -56.69 -8.43 62.58
CA VAL A 167 -55.50 -7.59 62.65
C VAL A 167 -55.26 -7.13 61.22
N PRO A 168 -55.21 -5.80 60.95
CA PRO A 168 -54.99 -5.33 59.59
C PRO A 168 -53.72 -6.00 59.10
N THR A 169 -53.85 -6.80 58.04
CA THR A 169 -52.77 -7.60 57.47
C THR A 169 -51.56 -6.68 57.36
N PRO A 170 -50.41 -7.00 57.99
CA PRO A 170 -49.32 -6.05 58.11
C PRO A 170 -48.98 -5.54 56.71
N THR A 171 -49.11 -4.22 56.52
CA THR A 171 -48.83 -3.58 55.23
C THR A 171 -47.45 -4.06 54.81
N PRO A 172 -47.32 -4.79 53.68
CA PRO A 172 -46.06 -5.42 53.34
C PRO A 172 -45.00 -4.33 53.25
N VAL A 173 -43.95 -4.47 54.06
CA VAL A 173 -42.80 -3.56 54.00
C VAL A 173 -42.22 -3.70 52.59
N PRO A 174 -42.19 -2.62 51.79
CA PRO A 174 -41.68 -2.69 50.43
C PRO A 174 -40.22 -3.15 50.45
N LYS A 175 -39.90 -4.10 49.57
CA LYS A 175 -38.57 -4.66 49.41
C LYS A 175 -37.83 -3.90 48.32
N ALA A 176 -36.54 -3.66 48.52
CA ALA A 176 -35.71 -3.05 47.49
C ALA A 176 -35.58 -4.01 46.29
N LEU A 177 -35.83 -3.49 45.10
CA LEU A 177 -35.24 -4.02 43.88
C LEU A 177 -33.78 -3.54 43.84
N ASN A 178 -32.84 -4.47 43.67
CA ASN A 178 -31.47 -4.13 43.35
C ASN A 178 -31.34 -4.14 41.83
N VAL A 179 -30.80 -3.05 41.28
CA VAL A 179 -30.35 -2.98 39.89
C VAL A 179 -28.83 -2.76 39.96
N SER A 180 -28.07 -3.38 39.09
CA SER A 180 -26.63 -3.16 38.95
C SER A 180 -26.22 -3.26 37.50
N ALA A 181 -25.41 -2.33 37.00
CA ALA A 181 -24.62 -2.58 35.80
C ALA A 181 -23.69 -3.78 36.07
N LEU A 182 -23.53 -4.67 35.08
CA LEU A 182 -22.65 -5.84 35.18
C LEU A 182 -21.19 -5.47 34.94
N SER A 183 -20.98 -4.57 33.97
CA SER A 183 -19.70 -3.95 33.62
C SER A 183 -19.98 -2.56 33.07
N ASP A 184 -18.99 -1.67 33.12
CA ASP A 184 -18.92 -0.51 32.24
C ASP A 184 -18.51 -0.95 30.82
N VAL A 185 -18.79 -0.15 29.80
CA VAL A 185 -18.57 -0.50 28.38
C VAL A 185 -17.79 0.61 27.68
N ILE A 186 -16.77 0.25 26.92
CA ILE A 186 -16.04 1.16 26.02
C ILE A 186 -16.84 1.30 24.72
N GLU A 187 -16.87 2.49 24.14
CA GLU A 187 -17.39 2.74 22.78
C GLU A 187 -16.54 1.97 21.73
N GLY A 188 -16.94 1.96 20.45
CA GLY A 188 -16.33 1.13 19.39
C GLY A 188 -16.46 -0.39 19.51
N SER A 189 -16.50 -0.93 20.73
CA SER A 189 -16.37 -2.36 21.03
C SER A 189 -17.56 -3.24 20.61
N GLY A 190 -18.55 -2.69 19.91
CA GLY A 190 -19.78 -3.37 19.46
C GLY A 190 -20.68 -3.90 20.59
N ASN A 191 -20.37 -3.56 21.84
CA ASN A 191 -20.93 -4.18 23.03
C ASN A 191 -22.26 -3.55 23.50
N TYR A 192 -22.90 -4.25 24.45
CA TYR A 192 -24.10 -3.79 25.10
C TYR A 192 -23.85 -3.49 26.57
N LEU A 193 -24.18 -2.27 27.01
CA LEU A 193 -24.23 -1.96 28.44
C LEU A 193 -25.36 -2.75 29.09
N THR A 194 -24.99 -3.69 29.96
CA THR A 194 -25.91 -4.70 30.51
C THR A 194 -26.11 -4.51 32.02
N PHE A 195 -27.37 -4.56 32.44
CA PHE A 195 -27.83 -4.42 33.81
C PHE A 195 -28.50 -5.71 34.27
N ALA A 196 -28.25 -6.15 35.49
CA ALA A 196 -28.95 -7.25 36.14
C ALA A 196 -29.86 -6.76 37.27
N LEU A 197 -30.99 -7.44 37.43
CA LEU A 197 -31.95 -7.20 38.51
C LEU A 197 -31.86 -8.32 39.55
N SER A 198 -32.00 -7.97 40.83
CA SER A 198 -32.17 -8.96 41.88
C SER A 198 -33.04 -8.44 43.03
N VAL A 199 -33.65 -9.38 43.75
CA VAL A 199 -34.47 -9.12 44.94
C VAL A 199 -33.93 -9.93 46.11
N GLY A 200 -33.44 -9.24 47.15
CA GLY A 200 -32.70 -9.86 48.26
C GLY A 200 -33.52 -10.76 49.20
N SER A 201 -34.81 -10.99 48.93
CA SER A 201 -35.64 -11.97 49.66
C SER A 201 -36.92 -12.32 48.89
N ALA A 202 -37.39 -13.57 49.04
CA ALA A 202 -38.54 -14.11 48.33
C ALA A 202 -39.80 -13.22 48.40
N LEU A 203 -40.37 -12.91 47.24
CA LEU A 203 -41.59 -12.11 47.07
C LEU A 203 -42.84 -12.99 47.11
N LYS A 204 -44.02 -12.40 47.34
CA LYS A 204 -45.26 -13.17 47.14
C LYS A 204 -45.43 -13.45 45.64
N ALA A 205 -45.47 -14.74 45.28
CA ALA A 205 -45.67 -15.20 43.92
C ALA A 205 -46.93 -14.55 43.30
N ARG A 206 -46.69 -13.70 42.29
CA ARG A 206 -47.71 -12.97 41.53
C ARG A 206 -47.12 -12.50 40.21
N ALA A 207 -47.98 -12.30 39.21
CA ALA A 207 -47.61 -11.61 37.99
C ALA A 207 -47.12 -10.19 38.32
N THR A 208 -45.98 -9.82 37.75
CA THR A 208 -45.31 -8.52 37.94
C THR A 208 -44.90 -7.96 36.59
N THR A 209 -45.16 -6.68 36.38
CA THR A 209 -44.67 -5.95 35.20
C THR A 209 -43.53 -5.04 35.65
N LEU A 210 -42.43 -5.06 34.89
CA LEU A 210 -41.30 -4.15 35.03
C LEU A 210 -41.28 -3.25 33.79
N ASN A 211 -41.09 -1.95 33.98
CA ASN A 211 -40.84 -1.00 32.87
C ASN A 211 -39.46 -0.38 33.04
N PHE A 212 -38.80 -0.17 31.91
CA PHE A 212 -37.42 0.26 31.79
C PHE A 212 -37.36 1.62 31.10
N SER A 213 -36.50 2.52 31.58
CA SER A 213 -36.23 3.81 30.93
C SER A 213 -34.78 4.24 31.16
N LEU A 214 -34.13 4.76 30.13
CA LEU A 214 -32.77 5.29 30.20
C LEU A 214 -32.78 6.80 30.42
N SER A 215 -31.72 7.30 31.03
CA SER A 215 -31.43 8.73 31.20
C SER A 215 -29.93 8.93 31.45
N GLY A 216 -29.40 10.11 31.15
CA GLY A 216 -27.99 10.45 31.33
C GLY A 216 -27.26 10.62 30.01
N GLY A 217 -27.34 9.63 29.13
CA GLY A 217 -26.90 9.71 27.73
C GLY A 217 -28.04 9.96 26.73
N THR A 218 -27.67 10.23 25.48
CA THR A 218 -28.51 10.62 24.34
C THR A 218 -28.70 9.46 23.35
N ALA A 219 -29.95 9.18 22.98
CA ALA A 219 -30.24 8.16 21.97
C ALA A 219 -29.80 8.62 20.57
N GLY A 220 -29.05 7.78 19.86
CA GLY A 220 -28.44 8.10 18.56
C GLY A 220 -27.10 8.82 18.65
N VAL A 221 -26.55 9.02 19.86
CA VAL A 221 -25.17 9.46 20.11
C VAL A 221 -24.50 8.42 21.00
N ASP A 222 -24.85 8.36 22.29
CA ASP A 222 -24.27 7.41 23.26
C ASP A 222 -24.77 5.95 23.08
N TYR A 223 -25.95 5.75 22.49
CA TYR A 223 -26.55 4.41 22.32
C TYR A 223 -27.58 4.32 21.19
N GLU A 224 -27.70 3.14 20.58
CA GLU A 224 -28.56 2.92 19.42
C GLU A 224 -30.05 3.07 19.79
N ALA A 225 -30.74 3.98 19.10
CA ALA A 225 -32.11 4.36 19.39
C ALA A 225 -33.07 3.17 19.21
N GLY A 226 -33.66 2.69 20.31
CA GLY A 226 -34.57 1.54 20.30
C GLY A 226 -33.90 0.17 20.48
N SER A 227 -32.57 0.12 20.64
CA SER A 227 -31.81 -1.13 20.83
C SER A 227 -32.01 -1.83 22.18
N MET A 228 -32.85 -1.29 23.07
CA MET A 228 -33.08 -1.86 24.39
C MET A 228 -33.71 -3.26 24.29
N GLN A 229 -33.05 -4.22 24.92
CA GLN A 229 -33.48 -5.61 25.01
C GLN A 229 -33.52 -6.05 26.47
N TYR A 230 -34.36 -7.04 26.78
CA TYR A 230 -34.38 -7.71 28.07
C TYR A 230 -34.28 -9.23 27.92
N SER A 231 -33.79 -9.89 28.96
CA SER A 231 -33.78 -11.33 29.14
C SER A 231 -34.62 -11.71 30.36
N THR A 232 -35.14 -12.93 30.40
CA THR A 232 -35.79 -13.53 31.59
C THR A 232 -35.17 -14.85 32.04
N ASP A 233 -34.04 -15.24 31.43
CA ASP A 233 -33.36 -16.52 31.61
C ASP A 233 -31.87 -16.34 31.97
N GLY A 234 -31.49 -15.16 32.48
CA GLY A 234 -30.11 -14.87 32.90
C GLY A 234 -29.17 -14.47 31.77
N GLY A 235 -29.70 -13.99 30.65
CA GLY A 235 -28.94 -13.50 29.49
C GLY A 235 -28.78 -14.51 28.35
N LEU A 236 -29.46 -15.65 28.40
CA LEU A 236 -29.37 -16.69 27.35
C LEU A 236 -30.20 -16.32 26.12
N THR A 237 -31.38 -15.73 26.31
CA THR A 237 -32.21 -15.18 25.23
C THR A 237 -32.57 -13.73 25.49
N TRP A 238 -32.71 -12.96 24.42
CA TRP A 238 -32.93 -11.51 24.44
C TRP A 238 -34.15 -11.15 23.59
N THR A 239 -35.02 -10.31 24.14
CA THR A 239 -36.24 -9.79 23.50
C THR A 239 -36.19 -8.27 23.48
N SER A 240 -36.37 -7.66 22.31
CA SER A 240 -36.43 -6.20 22.18
C SER A 240 -37.65 -5.63 22.91
N GLY A 241 -37.43 -4.60 23.73
CA GLY A 241 -38.51 -3.92 24.45
C GLY A 241 -38.07 -3.27 25.75
N ASN A 242 -38.87 -2.31 26.19
CA ASN A 242 -38.68 -1.55 27.44
C ASN A 242 -39.65 -1.97 28.56
N GLN A 243 -40.32 -3.12 28.41
CA GLN A 243 -41.25 -3.66 29.40
C GLN A 243 -41.22 -5.19 29.36
N VAL A 244 -41.26 -5.83 30.53
CA VAL A 244 -41.43 -7.27 30.66
C VAL A 244 -42.51 -7.62 31.68
N ALA A 245 -43.31 -8.64 31.36
CA ALA A 245 -44.29 -9.23 32.27
C ALA A 245 -43.82 -10.64 32.69
N ILE A 246 -43.51 -10.80 33.97
CA ILE A 246 -43.09 -12.08 34.57
C ILE A 246 -44.24 -12.69 35.36
N ALA A 247 -44.44 -14.00 35.26
CA ALA A 247 -45.55 -14.71 35.89
C ALA A 247 -45.40 -14.84 37.43
N ASP A 248 -44.15 -14.95 37.91
CA ASP A 248 -43.80 -14.95 39.33
C ASP A 248 -42.74 -13.87 39.59
N ALA A 249 -43.02 -12.98 40.53
CA ALA A 249 -42.11 -11.94 41.00
C ALA A 249 -40.76 -12.48 41.54
N ASN A 250 -40.67 -13.75 41.92
CA ASN A 250 -39.39 -14.37 42.33
C ASN A 250 -38.43 -14.58 41.14
N ASN A 251 -38.91 -14.57 39.89
CA ASN A 251 -38.09 -14.71 38.70
C ASN A 251 -37.35 -13.42 38.30
N ILE A 252 -37.52 -12.31 39.04
CA ILE A 252 -36.79 -11.05 38.82
C ILE A 252 -35.27 -11.26 38.82
N ASN A 253 -34.76 -12.21 39.59
CA ASN A 253 -33.34 -12.55 39.67
C ASN A 253 -32.75 -13.09 38.34
N ASN A 254 -33.59 -13.48 37.38
CA ASN A 254 -33.18 -13.92 36.05
C ASN A 254 -33.33 -12.80 34.99
N VAL A 255 -33.77 -11.61 35.40
CA VAL A 255 -34.01 -10.49 34.47
C VAL A 255 -32.73 -9.69 34.29
N GLN A 256 -32.32 -9.57 33.03
CA GLN A 256 -31.28 -8.63 32.61
C GLN A 256 -31.84 -7.69 31.54
N ILE A 257 -31.28 -6.49 31.44
CA ILE A 257 -31.61 -5.48 30.44
C ILE A 257 -30.30 -5.06 29.81
N ARG A 258 -30.27 -4.91 28.48
CA ARG A 258 -29.10 -4.42 27.77
C ARG A 258 -29.48 -3.40 26.71
N VAL A 259 -28.57 -2.48 26.40
CA VAL A 259 -28.71 -1.47 25.35
C VAL A 259 -27.40 -1.41 24.58
N LYS A 260 -27.47 -1.34 23.24
CA LYS A 260 -26.28 -1.34 22.39
C LYS A 260 -25.67 0.05 22.40
N ILE A 261 -24.39 0.13 22.73
CA ILE A 261 -23.63 1.37 22.70
C ILE A 261 -23.25 1.70 21.25
N ILE A 262 -23.14 2.99 20.94
CA ILE A 262 -22.72 3.49 19.62
C ILE A 262 -21.25 3.89 19.72
N ASP A 263 -20.55 3.79 18.60
CA ASP A 263 -19.27 4.43 18.40
C ASP A 263 -19.49 5.80 17.76
N ASN A 264 -18.87 6.85 18.29
CA ASN A 264 -18.98 8.19 17.72
C ASN A 264 -17.64 8.63 17.14
N ASP A 265 -17.58 8.82 15.82
CA ASP A 265 -16.44 9.42 15.10
C ASP A 265 -15.78 10.50 15.95
N GLY A 266 -14.58 10.21 16.44
CA GLY A 266 -13.87 11.05 17.38
C GLY A 266 -13.43 12.36 16.73
N HIS A 267 -13.39 12.42 15.40
CA HIS A 267 -12.98 13.59 14.61
C HIS A 267 -14.18 14.30 13.94
N ASP A 268 -15.43 14.00 14.33
CA ASP A 268 -16.63 14.68 13.79
C ASP A 268 -16.50 16.21 13.89
N GLY A 269 -16.68 16.89 12.74
CA GLY A 269 -16.54 18.33 12.59
C GLY A 269 -15.10 18.86 12.52
N VAL A 270 -14.07 18.00 12.63
CA VAL A 270 -12.66 18.37 12.45
C VAL A 270 -12.29 18.37 10.96
N ASN A 271 -11.54 19.38 10.51
CA ASN A 271 -11.01 19.39 9.14
C ASN A 271 -9.59 18.84 9.08
N LEU A 272 -9.48 17.51 8.89
CA LEU A 272 -8.23 16.76 8.84
C LEU A 272 -7.23 17.32 7.81
N SER A 273 -7.73 17.89 6.71
CA SER A 273 -6.91 18.51 5.66
C SER A 273 -6.14 19.78 6.08
N SER A 274 -6.14 20.19 7.36
CA SER A 274 -5.73 21.56 7.77
C SER A 274 -4.95 21.70 9.09
N THR A 275 -3.99 20.81 9.37
CA THR A 275 -3.23 20.80 10.64
C THR A 275 -4.19 20.70 11.85
N PRO A 276 -4.97 19.61 11.95
CA PRO A 276 -6.06 19.45 12.92
C PRO A 276 -5.56 19.46 14.37
N THR A 277 -5.60 20.63 15.01
CA THR A 277 -5.03 20.88 16.35
C THR A 277 -6.10 21.31 17.37
N THR A 278 -7.37 21.02 17.07
CA THR A 278 -8.52 21.37 17.91
C THR A 278 -9.27 20.09 18.27
N GLN A 279 -9.43 19.86 19.57
CA GLN A 279 -10.25 18.78 20.12
C GLN A 279 -11.70 18.89 19.60
N SER A 280 -12.28 17.77 19.16
CA SER A 280 -13.69 17.69 18.78
C SER A 280 -14.61 17.73 20.01
N ASP A 281 -15.93 17.74 19.80
CA ASP A 281 -16.90 17.53 20.88
C ASP A 281 -16.99 16.03 21.32
N ASN A 282 -16.42 15.10 20.52
CA ASN A 282 -16.45 13.65 20.75
C ASN A 282 -15.19 13.13 21.47
N GLN A 283 -14.04 13.80 21.35
CA GLN A 283 -12.82 13.41 22.07
C GLN A 283 -12.83 13.76 23.55
N ASN A 284 -12.34 12.85 24.41
CA ASN A 284 -12.37 12.94 25.87
C ASN A 284 -13.80 13.21 26.44
N GLN A 285 -14.86 12.62 25.88
CA GLN A 285 -16.23 12.98 26.22
C GLN A 285 -16.67 12.51 27.62
N GLY A 286 -17.24 13.45 28.39
CA GLY A 286 -17.93 13.17 29.65
C GLY A 286 -17.17 13.65 30.89
N VAL A 287 -17.09 12.79 31.92
CA VAL A 287 -16.51 13.14 33.23
C VAL A 287 -15.09 12.57 33.36
N GLU A 288 -14.14 13.47 33.59
CA GLU A 288 -12.73 13.20 33.87
C GLU A 288 -12.53 12.19 35.01
N GLY A 289 -11.75 11.14 34.74
CA GLY A 289 -11.53 9.97 35.60
C GLY A 289 -10.18 9.97 36.33
N GLN A 290 -9.44 8.86 36.25
CA GLN A 290 -8.09 8.75 36.79
C GLN A 290 -7.05 8.95 35.68
N SER A 291 -5.79 9.19 36.04
CA SER A 291 -4.69 9.13 35.06
C SER A 291 -4.53 7.71 34.55
N LYS A 292 -4.46 7.55 33.22
CA LYS A 292 -4.09 6.28 32.59
C LYS A 292 -2.65 5.90 33.01
N LEU A 293 -2.35 4.61 32.94
CA LEU A 293 -1.07 4.04 33.36
C LEU A 293 -0.25 3.62 32.13
N ASP A 294 1.08 3.73 32.23
CA ASP A 294 2.01 3.12 31.29
C ASP A 294 2.12 1.60 31.51
N SER A 295 2.90 0.92 30.65
CA SER A 295 3.13 -0.52 30.72
C SER A 295 3.80 -1.01 32.00
N ASP A 296 4.50 -0.13 32.74
CA ASP A 296 5.12 -0.42 34.03
C ASP A 296 4.15 -0.17 35.20
N GLY A 297 2.93 0.30 34.92
CA GLY A 297 1.91 0.65 35.91
C GLY A 297 2.12 2.00 36.59
N VAL A 298 2.95 2.88 36.00
CA VAL A 298 3.16 4.25 36.49
C VAL A 298 2.18 5.19 35.79
N LYS A 299 1.72 6.22 36.50
CA LYS A 299 0.76 7.17 35.94
C LYS A 299 1.45 8.14 35.00
N TYR A 300 0.78 8.48 33.90
CA TYR A 300 1.26 9.53 33.01
C TYR A 300 1.34 10.91 33.70
N GLU A 301 0.49 11.18 34.70
CA GLU A 301 0.57 12.41 35.50
C GLU A 301 1.89 12.55 36.30
N ASP A 302 2.54 11.43 36.67
CA ASP A 302 3.83 11.46 37.41
C ASP A 302 5.00 11.94 36.53
N TYR A 303 4.85 11.87 35.20
CA TYR A 303 5.79 12.40 34.21
C TYR A 303 5.36 13.76 33.62
N GLY A 304 4.28 14.34 34.14
CA GLY A 304 3.74 15.64 33.70
C GLY A 304 2.83 15.58 32.47
N ILE A 305 2.39 14.38 32.06
CA ILE A 305 1.48 14.18 30.93
C ILE A 305 0.05 14.07 31.46
N THR A 306 -0.87 14.88 30.91
CA THR A 306 -2.29 14.83 31.30
C THR A 306 -3.04 13.87 30.39
N TYR A 307 -3.05 12.59 30.74
CA TYR A 307 -3.74 11.53 30.01
C TYR A 307 -4.59 10.72 31.00
N LYS A 308 -5.91 10.65 30.76
CA LYS A 308 -6.93 10.23 31.75
C LYS A 308 -8.09 9.49 31.10
N ASP A 309 -8.81 8.68 31.88
CA ASP A 309 -10.07 8.08 31.44
C ASP A 309 -11.18 9.14 31.36
N TYR A 310 -12.02 9.11 30.34
CA TYR A 310 -13.26 9.89 30.27
C TYR A 310 -14.46 8.95 30.19
N SER A 311 -15.59 9.36 30.79
CA SER A 311 -16.78 8.50 30.82
C SER A 311 -18.10 9.24 31.00
N ARG A 312 -19.11 8.76 30.29
CA ARG A 312 -20.51 9.20 30.36
C ARG A 312 -21.32 8.24 31.23
N ASN A 313 -22.38 8.75 31.86
CA ASN A 313 -23.22 7.97 32.79
C ASN A 313 -24.56 7.61 32.12
N LEU A 314 -24.80 6.32 31.89
CA LEU A 314 -26.10 5.84 31.42
C LEU A 314 -26.87 5.14 32.56
N THR A 315 -27.96 5.76 32.99
CA THR A 315 -28.78 5.31 34.12
C THR A 315 -30.03 4.59 33.65
N LEU A 316 -30.11 3.28 33.93
CA LEU A 316 -31.33 2.50 33.83
C LEU A 316 -32.21 2.73 35.07
N THR A 317 -33.43 3.22 34.86
CA THR A 317 -34.49 3.25 35.87
C THR A 317 -35.49 2.11 35.62
N VAL A 318 -35.80 1.36 36.68
CA VAL A 318 -36.78 0.28 36.68
C VAL A 318 -37.97 0.64 37.57
N THR A 319 -39.17 0.61 36.99
CA THR A 319 -40.43 0.81 37.72
C THR A 319 -41.30 -0.44 37.66
N THR A 320 -42.19 -0.64 38.63
CA THR A 320 -43.06 -1.81 38.67
C THR A 320 -44.47 -1.54 39.19
N ASN A 321 -45.43 -2.36 38.74
CA ASN A 321 -46.79 -2.40 39.28
C ASN A 321 -46.91 -3.21 40.59
N ASN A 322 -45.86 -3.92 41.01
CA ASN A 322 -45.89 -4.72 42.22
C ASN A 322 -45.54 -3.90 43.46
N ALA A 323 -46.55 -3.48 44.22
CA ALA A 323 -46.41 -2.68 45.44
C ALA A 323 -45.62 -3.35 46.59
N GLU A 324 -45.19 -4.60 46.47
CA GLU A 324 -44.20 -5.20 47.39
C GLU A 324 -42.75 -4.81 47.06
N ILE A 325 -42.52 -4.09 45.96
CA ILE A 325 -41.19 -3.73 45.43
C ILE A 325 -41.08 -2.21 45.35
N ILE A 326 -39.91 -1.67 45.73
CA ILE A 326 -39.55 -0.26 45.53
C ILE A 326 -38.87 -0.13 44.16
N ASN A 327 -39.30 0.85 43.36
CA ASN A 327 -38.61 1.25 42.12
C ASN A 327 -37.13 1.55 42.39
N SER A 328 -36.27 1.25 41.43
CA SER A 328 -34.82 1.31 41.62
C SER A 328 -34.12 1.68 40.32
N SER A 329 -32.85 2.06 40.41
CA SER A 329 -32.05 2.49 39.29
C SER A 329 -30.58 2.15 39.49
N ALA A 330 -29.86 1.90 38.40
CA ALA A 330 -28.41 1.80 38.40
C ALA A 330 -27.84 2.59 37.25
N THR A 331 -26.64 3.12 37.46
CA THR A 331 -25.83 3.76 36.44
C THR A 331 -24.71 2.80 36.07
N GLY A 332 -24.56 2.53 34.78
CA GLY A 332 -23.32 2.01 34.21
C GLY A 332 -22.65 3.13 33.45
N LYS A 333 -21.34 3.00 33.22
CA LYS A 333 -20.60 3.97 32.43
C LYS A 333 -20.44 3.50 30.99
N ILE A 334 -20.42 4.50 30.13
CA ILE A 334 -19.89 4.43 28.78
C ILE A 334 -18.51 5.10 28.87
N ILE A 335 -17.47 4.37 28.50
CA ILE A 335 -16.08 4.81 28.53
C ILE A 335 -15.73 5.27 27.13
N ASP A 336 -15.31 6.53 27.08
CA ASP A 336 -14.83 7.21 25.89
C ASP A 336 -13.43 6.69 25.56
N HIS A 337 -13.13 6.51 24.27
CA HIS A 337 -11.82 6.01 23.82
C HIS A 337 -11.12 6.90 22.79
N ASP A 338 -11.77 7.96 22.31
CA ASP A 338 -11.17 8.96 21.43
C ASP A 338 -10.38 9.97 22.28
N ASP A 339 -9.08 9.73 22.50
CA ASP A 339 -8.25 10.52 23.40
C ASP A 339 -7.64 11.75 22.70
N TYR A 340 -7.97 12.96 23.17
CA TYR A 340 -7.21 14.16 22.81
C TYR A 340 -6.11 14.42 23.84
N LEU A 341 -4.86 14.30 23.41
CA LEU A 341 -3.65 14.43 24.23
C LEU A 341 -2.75 15.59 23.75
N THR A 342 -2.16 16.32 24.69
CA THR A 342 -1.14 17.33 24.40
C THR A 342 0.07 17.11 25.30
N ILE A 343 1.24 16.91 24.68
CA ILE A 343 2.51 16.65 25.35
C ILE A 343 3.45 17.83 25.11
N GLN A 344 3.90 18.44 26.21
CA GLN A 344 4.99 19.41 26.20
C GLN A 344 6.28 18.71 26.65
N GLY A 345 7.02 18.24 25.66
CA GLY A 345 8.28 17.53 25.79
C GLY A 345 9.28 18.26 26.67
N ASN A 346 9.85 17.50 27.60
CA ASN A 346 10.85 17.94 28.57
C ASN A 346 11.62 16.71 29.10
N ALA A 347 12.64 16.91 29.94
CA ALA A 347 13.49 15.81 30.46
C ALA A 347 12.76 14.73 31.29
N GLN A 348 11.46 14.88 31.63
CA GLN A 348 10.63 13.83 32.24
C GLN A 348 9.94 12.93 31.21
N THR A 349 9.80 13.39 29.97
CA THR A 349 9.21 12.63 28.84
C THR A 349 10.27 11.89 28.03
N ASP A 350 11.56 12.15 28.26
CA ASP A 350 12.65 11.43 27.59
C ASP A 350 12.64 9.93 27.94
N GLY A 351 12.79 9.06 26.94
CA GLY A 351 12.73 7.61 27.16
C GLY A 351 11.35 7.05 27.51
N LYS A 352 10.26 7.79 27.21
CA LYS A 352 8.88 7.40 27.56
C LYS A 352 8.07 6.94 26.36
N HIS A 353 7.10 6.08 26.65
CA HIS A 353 6.20 5.47 25.69
C HIS A 353 4.75 5.91 25.99
N ILE A 354 4.04 6.38 24.97
CA ILE A 354 2.60 6.67 25.00
C ILE A 354 1.89 5.70 24.07
N ASN A 355 0.71 5.24 24.51
CA ASN A 355 -0.22 4.44 23.73
C ASN A 355 -1.64 4.95 24.07
N THR A 356 -2.38 5.47 23.09
CA THR A 356 -3.76 5.94 23.31
C THR A 356 -4.76 4.78 23.20
N GLY A 357 -4.82 4.10 22.06
CA GLY A 357 -4.96 2.66 21.96
C GLY A 357 -5.96 2.18 20.91
N THR A 358 -7.20 2.65 21.00
CA THR A 358 -8.29 2.37 20.04
C THR A 358 -9.25 3.54 20.08
N GLY A 359 -9.70 4.04 18.93
CA GLY A 359 -10.48 5.28 18.82
C GLY A 359 -9.80 6.26 17.89
N ASP A 360 -10.51 7.30 17.49
CA ASP A 360 -9.95 8.32 16.61
C ASP A 360 -9.20 9.33 17.50
N ASP A 361 -7.91 9.10 17.75
CA ASP A 361 -7.12 9.83 18.74
C ASP A 361 -6.52 11.13 18.17
N THR A 362 -6.20 12.10 19.03
CA THR A 362 -5.46 13.32 18.64
C THR A 362 -4.26 13.55 19.56
N LEU A 363 -3.04 13.35 19.04
CA LEU A 363 -1.79 13.59 19.75
C LEU A 363 -1.07 14.87 19.29
N ASN A 364 -0.94 15.85 20.20
CA ASN A 364 -0.19 17.08 19.97
C ASN A 364 1.18 17.04 20.67
N LEU A 365 2.25 16.80 19.92
CA LEU A 365 3.64 16.81 20.41
C LEU A 365 4.28 18.19 20.26
N SER A 366 4.86 18.71 21.34
CA SER A 366 5.57 20.00 21.32
C SER A 366 6.77 20.01 22.28
N GLY A 367 7.60 21.06 22.23
CA GLY A 367 8.74 21.21 23.15
C GLY A 367 10.00 20.50 22.65
N HIS A 368 10.69 19.77 23.52
CA HIS A 368 11.82 18.89 23.16
C HIS A 368 11.55 17.49 23.71
N VAL A 369 11.48 16.48 22.85
CA VAL A 369 11.36 15.06 23.23
C VAL A 369 12.55 14.28 22.66
N ASN A 370 13.11 13.36 23.45
CA ASN A 370 14.19 12.48 23.00
C ASN A 370 14.01 11.02 23.46
N HIS A 371 14.28 10.05 22.56
CA HIS A 371 14.00 8.62 22.82
C HIS A 371 12.54 8.38 23.23
N PHE A 372 11.62 9.12 22.64
CA PHE A 372 10.20 9.05 22.94
C PHE A 372 9.51 8.16 21.90
N VAL A 373 8.53 7.36 22.33
CA VAL A 373 7.72 6.53 21.45
C VAL A 373 6.27 6.92 21.63
N ALA A 374 5.61 7.34 20.56
CA ALA A 374 4.19 7.60 20.50
C ALA A 374 3.53 6.57 19.60
N ASN A 375 2.56 5.84 20.14
CA ASN A 375 1.66 4.98 19.37
C ASN A 375 0.25 5.53 19.59
N THR A 376 -0.56 5.72 18.55
CA THR A 376 -1.97 6.09 18.73
C THR A 376 -2.88 4.85 18.71
N GLY A 377 -2.89 4.06 17.63
CA GLY A 377 -3.17 2.62 17.71
C GLY A 377 -4.08 2.08 16.61
N ALA A 378 -5.39 2.30 16.75
CA ALA A 378 -6.39 1.76 15.84
C ALA A 378 -7.66 2.63 15.82
N GLY A 379 -7.92 3.25 14.68
CA GLY A 379 -8.84 4.37 14.49
C GLY A 379 -8.20 5.37 13.52
N SER A 380 -8.93 6.38 13.09
CA SER A 380 -8.35 7.45 12.28
C SER A 380 -7.67 8.46 13.20
N ASP A 381 -6.34 8.39 13.30
CA ASP A 381 -5.58 9.15 14.28
C ASP A 381 -4.96 10.43 13.72
N VAL A 382 -4.76 11.42 14.59
CA VAL A 382 -4.13 12.70 14.25
C VAL A 382 -2.88 12.91 15.10
N VAL A 383 -1.71 13.07 14.47
CA VAL A 383 -0.48 13.45 15.16
C VAL A 383 0.04 14.79 14.64
N ASN A 384 0.13 15.78 15.53
CA ASN A 384 0.71 17.09 15.23
C ASN A 384 2.04 17.25 15.96
N THR A 385 3.11 17.63 15.24
CA THR A 385 4.40 17.95 15.84
C THR A 385 4.76 19.43 15.71
N ARG A 386 5.25 20.01 16.81
CA ARG A 386 5.75 21.39 16.88
C ARG A 386 6.88 21.55 17.91
N GLY A 387 8.10 21.23 17.51
CA GLY A 387 9.25 21.38 18.41
C GLY A 387 10.48 20.63 17.93
N VAL A 388 11.26 20.12 18.86
CA VAL A 388 12.42 19.27 18.58
C VAL A 388 12.10 17.84 18.97
N ILE A 389 12.28 16.90 18.04
CA ILE A 389 12.02 15.48 18.21
C ILE A 389 13.31 14.73 17.84
N GLU A 390 13.99 14.16 18.83
CA GLU A 390 15.27 13.47 18.61
C GLU A 390 15.15 11.97 18.92
N ASN A 391 15.69 11.10 18.06
CA ASN A 391 15.73 9.64 18.29
C ASN A 391 14.38 9.04 18.70
N SER A 392 13.28 9.57 18.17
CA SER A 392 11.93 9.25 18.63
C SER A 392 11.15 8.62 17.49
N GLU A 393 10.12 7.88 17.86
CA GLU A 393 9.25 7.14 16.95
C GLU A 393 7.81 7.62 17.15
N VAL A 394 7.11 7.83 16.04
CA VAL A 394 5.68 8.10 15.98
C VAL A 394 5.09 7.00 15.11
N HIS A 395 4.17 6.22 15.66
CA HIS A 395 3.41 5.17 15.01
C HIS A 395 1.94 5.54 15.14
N THR A 396 1.16 5.57 14.05
CA THR A 396 -0.29 5.80 14.17
C THR A 396 -1.06 4.49 14.20
N GLY A 397 -1.07 3.69 13.13
CA GLY A 397 -1.41 2.26 13.22
C GLY A 397 -2.41 1.83 12.16
N VAL A 398 -3.62 1.41 12.56
CA VAL A 398 -4.63 0.96 11.58
C VAL A 398 -5.82 1.91 11.52
N GLY A 399 -6.02 2.54 10.37
CA GLY A 399 -7.06 3.55 10.11
C GLY A 399 -6.50 4.73 9.31
N ASP A 400 -7.39 5.56 8.74
CA ASP A 400 -6.95 6.66 7.86
C ASP A 400 -6.33 7.80 8.70
N ASP A 401 -5.00 7.86 8.74
CA ASP A 401 -4.25 8.67 9.70
C ASP A 401 -3.78 10.02 9.13
N THR A 402 -3.55 11.01 10.00
CA THR A 402 -3.07 12.34 9.60
C THR A 402 -1.91 12.82 10.48
N VAL A 403 -0.70 12.78 9.93
CA VAL A 403 0.53 13.26 10.59
C VAL A 403 0.96 14.62 10.03
N THR A 404 0.87 15.69 10.83
CA THR A 404 1.36 17.02 10.45
C THR A 404 2.60 17.47 11.23
N ILE A 405 3.67 17.78 10.51
CA ILE A 405 4.97 18.20 11.07
C ILE A 405 5.25 19.66 10.71
N LYS A 406 5.11 20.58 11.67
CA LYS A 406 5.05 22.02 11.36
C LYS A 406 5.83 22.92 12.33
N ASN A 407 6.85 23.60 11.83
CA ASN A 407 7.84 24.34 12.62
C ASN A 407 8.64 23.41 13.56
N SER A 408 8.99 22.22 13.08
CA SER A 408 9.67 21.17 13.83
C SER A 408 11.10 20.94 13.37
N ALA A 409 11.93 20.37 14.24
CA ALA A 409 13.21 19.77 13.91
C ALA A 409 13.20 18.31 14.37
N ILE A 410 13.11 17.37 13.42
CA ILE A 410 13.09 15.93 13.68
C ILE A 410 14.45 15.34 13.30
N LYS A 411 15.06 14.55 14.19
CA LYS A 411 16.44 14.10 14.00
C LYS A 411 16.79 12.74 14.59
N GLY A 412 17.43 11.88 13.79
CA GLY A 412 18.15 10.69 14.26
C GLY A 412 19.59 10.96 14.72
N GLN A 413 20.10 10.16 15.66
CA GLN A 413 21.48 10.19 16.18
C GLN A 413 22.12 8.79 16.17
N ASP A 414 23.43 8.73 16.40
CA ASP A 414 24.26 7.50 16.54
C ASP A 414 24.19 6.44 15.42
N GLY A 415 23.54 6.76 14.30
CA GLY A 415 23.38 5.88 13.14
C GLY A 415 21.94 5.40 12.94
N SER A 416 21.09 5.53 13.96
CA SER A 416 19.65 5.36 13.85
C SER A 416 19.00 6.57 13.21
N LYS A 417 17.83 6.35 12.62
CA LYS A 417 16.91 7.40 12.18
C LYS A 417 15.81 7.60 13.24
N ALA A 418 15.16 8.75 13.22
CA ALA A 418 13.85 8.92 13.84
C ALA A 418 12.78 8.39 12.86
N THR A 419 11.64 7.91 13.37
CA THR A 419 10.61 7.26 12.53
C THR A 419 9.28 7.97 12.66
N ILE A 420 8.61 8.16 11.53
CA ILE A 420 7.16 8.37 11.43
C ILE A 420 6.65 7.18 10.62
N ASP A 421 5.72 6.43 11.20
CA ASP A 421 5.12 5.23 10.62
C ASP A 421 3.59 5.35 10.75
N THR A 422 2.85 5.04 9.69
CA THR A 422 1.37 5.05 9.70
C THR A 422 0.73 3.71 9.35
N ASP A 423 1.52 2.68 9.01
CA ASP A 423 1.16 1.24 8.94
C ASP A 423 0.03 0.81 7.95
N GLU A 424 -1.28 0.95 8.25
CA GLU A 424 -2.35 0.59 7.30
C GLU A 424 -3.52 1.61 7.29
N GLY A 425 -3.64 2.41 6.24
CA GLY A 425 -4.71 3.41 6.06
C GLY A 425 -4.52 4.31 4.83
N ASP A 426 -5.54 5.10 4.47
CA ASP A 426 -5.40 6.14 3.43
C ASP A 426 -4.74 7.41 4.01
N ASP A 427 -3.44 7.32 4.37
CA ASP A 427 -2.82 8.27 5.29
C ASP A 427 -2.29 9.57 4.67
N ILE A 428 -2.27 10.63 5.47
CA ILE A 428 -1.81 11.97 5.08
C ILE A 428 -0.65 12.43 5.95
N ILE A 429 0.57 12.39 5.40
CA ILE A 429 1.79 12.87 6.07
C ILE A 429 2.25 14.20 5.45
N THR A 430 2.22 15.29 6.21
CA THR A 430 2.58 16.64 5.72
C THR A 430 3.68 17.29 6.54
N VAL A 431 4.80 17.66 5.89
CA VAL A 431 5.92 18.39 6.51
C VAL A 431 6.01 19.82 5.98
N GLU A 432 5.99 20.83 6.85
CA GLU A 432 6.12 22.24 6.45
C GLU A 432 7.00 23.06 7.41
N ASN A 433 7.78 23.99 6.88
CA ASN A 433 8.63 24.93 7.64
C ASN A 433 9.52 24.20 8.68
N SER A 434 10.00 23.00 8.35
CA SER A 434 10.61 22.05 9.30
C SER A 434 11.94 21.48 8.80
N THR A 435 12.78 21.00 9.70
CA THR A 435 14.06 20.36 9.36
C THR A 435 14.02 18.89 9.75
N LEU A 436 14.21 17.99 8.79
CA LEU A 436 14.34 16.55 9.01
C LEU A 436 15.77 16.11 8.67
N GLU A 437 16.48 15.56 9.65
CA GLU A 437 17.83 14.99 9.46
C GLU A 437 17.87 13.54 9.96
N LYS A 438 18.09 12.56 9.08
CA LYS A 438 18.05 11.12 9.42
C LYS A 438 16.68 10.70 9.94
N VAL A 439 15.71 10.69 9.03
CA VAL A 439 14.31 10.34 9.33
C VAL A 439 13.85 9.29 8.31
N ASP A 440 13.13 8.27 8.78
CA ASP A 440 12.31 7.42 7.92
C ASP A 440 10.86 7.89 8.08
N ILE A 441 10.18 8.13 6.95
CA ILE A 441 8.75 8.36 6.85
C ILE A 441 8.18 7.14 6.11
N ILE A 442 7.31 6.40 6.78
CA ILE A 442 6.70 5.17 6.31
C ILE A 442 5.19 5.41 6.33
N ALA A 443 4.54 5.27 5.19
CA ALA A 443 3.08 5.41 5.07
C ALA A 443 2.34 4.07 5.00
N GLY A 444 3.07 2.95 4.90
CA GLY A 444 2.44 1.62 4.94
C GLY A 444 1.55 1.34 3.72
N ASN A 445 0.49 0.54 3.89
CA ASN A 445 -0.47 0.21 2.80
C ASN A 445 -1.68 1.15 2.81
N GLY A 446 -2.38 1.29 1.67
CA GLY A 446 -3.50 2.24 1.47
C GLY A 446 -3.14 3.39 0.51
N GLU A 447 -4.11 4.19 0.05
CA GLU A 447 -3.88 5.28 -0.93
C GLU A 447 -3.21 6.49 -0.26
N ASN A 448 -1.89 6.40 -0.04
CA ASN A 448 -1.16 7.30 0.84
C ASN A 448 -0.74 8.62 0.18
N LYS A 449 -0.69 9.68 0.99
CA LYS A 449 -0.26 11.02 0.56
C LYS A 449 0.80 11.64 1.45
N VAL A 450 2.05 11.56 0.99
CA VAL A 450 3.19 12.22 1.65
C VAL A 450 3.53 13.56 0.98
N THR A 451 3.77 14.61 1.78
CA THR A 451 4.13 15.94 1.29
C THR A 451 5.37 16.48 2.00
N LEU A 452 6.50 16.51 1.27
CA LEU A 452 7.75 17.16 1.65
C LEU A 452 7.67 18.68 1.33
N GLY A 453 6.86 19.38 2.13
CA GLY A 453 6.39 20.74 1.89
C GLY A 453 7.40 21.87 2.12
N GLN A 454 6.94 23.09 1.79
CA GLN A 454 7.76 24.30 1.62
C GLN A 454 8.50 24.79 2.87
N ASN A 455 9.58 25.55 2.64
CA ASN A 455 10.47 26.14 3.65
C ASN A 455 11.10 25.09 4.58
N SER A 456 11.16 23.83 4.13
CA SER A 456 11.71 22.72 4.89
C SER A 456 13.13 22.38 4.43
N THR A 457 13.82 21.52 5.17
CA THR A 457 15.13 20.98 4.80
C THR A 457 15.15 19.50 5.08
N PHE A 458 15.37 18.69 4.04
CA PHE A 458 15.38 17.23 4.12
C PHE A 458 16.80 16.70 3.88
N LYS A 459 17.33 15.98 4.86
CA LYS A 459 18.67 15.42 4.81
C LYS A 459 18.71 13.99 5.36
N ASP A 460 19.24 13.04 4.60
CA ASP A 460 19.21 11.60 4.95
C ASP A 460 17.78 11.10 5.27
N VAL A 461 16.81 11.62 4.51
CA VAL A 461 15.38 11.33 4.70
C VAL A 461 14.96 10.24 3.73
N ARG A 462 14.34 9.19 4.25
CA ARG A 462 13.66 8.18 3.44
C ARG A 462 12.16 8.43 3.51
N VAL A 463 11.49 8.30 2.37
CA VAL A 463 10.04 8.21 2.28
C VAL A 463 9.71 6.88 1.63
N THR A 464 8.77 6.14 2.20
CA THR A 464 8.25 4.87 1.67
C THR A 464 6.76 4.78 1.86
N THR A 465 6.04 4.43 0.81
CA THR A 465 4.59 4.14 0.85
C THR A 465 4.35 2.63 0.56
N GLY A 466 3.22 2.24 -0.05
CA GLY A 466 2.63 0.91 0.03
C GLY A 466 2.73 0.06 -1.22
N LYS A 467 1.57 -0.39 -1.72
CA LYS A 467 1.40 -1.07 -3.01
C LYS A 467 0.17 -0.56 -3.78
N ASP A 468 -0.39 0.53 -3.29
CA ASP A 468 -1.67 1.10 -3.66
C ASP A 468 -1.39 2.40 -4.44
N ALA A 469 -2.40 3.20 -4.80
CA ALA A 469 -2.19 4.35 -5.67
C ALA A 469 -1.64 5.58 -4.91
N ASP A 470 -0.34 5.59 -4.64
CA ASP A 470 0.27 6.56 -3.74
C ASP A 470 0.61 7.91 -4.40
N THR A 471 0.74 8.95 -3.57
CA THR A 471 1.12 10.30 -4.01
C THR A 471 2.20 10.91 -3.11
N ILE A 472 3.41 11.11 -3.66
CA ILE A 472 4.49 11.84 -2.98
C ILE A 472 4.69 13.21 -3.63
N ASN A 473 4.48 14.28 -2.85
CA ASN A 473 4.69 15.67 -3.28
C ASN A 473 6.00 16.22 -2.71
N ILE A 474 6.89 16.72 -3.56
CA ILE A 474 8.21 17.22 -3.16
C ILE A 474 8.32 18.71 -3.50
N GLU A 475 8.27 19.56 -2.48
CA GLU A 475 8.26 21.03 -2.62
C GLU A 475 9.50 21.74 -2.05
N SER A 476 10.53 21.01 -1.62
CA SER A 476 11.81 21.55 -1.15
C SER A 476 12.94 20.55 -1.38
N ASP A 477 14.19 21.05 -1.38
CA ASP A 477 15.39 20.27 -1.68
C ASP A 477 15.59 19.08 -0.72
N VAL A 478 16.02 17.95 -1.29
CA VAL A 478 16.32 16.70 -0.56
C VAL A 478 17.77 16.31 -0.81
N THR A 479 18.51 15.98 0.27
CA THR A 479 19.96 15.79 0.22
C THR A 479 20.43 14.53 0.96
N GLY A 480 21.16 13.63 0.29
CA GLY A 480 21.90 12.53 0.93
C GLY A 480 23.31 12.98 1.38
N SER A 481 23.70 12.62 2.61
CA SER A 481 25.00 12.98 3.21
C SER A 481 26.19 12.32 2.53
N THR A 482 26.03 11.09 2.06
CA THR A 482 27.08 10.33 1.35
C THR A 482 26.66 10.04 -0.08
N ASN A 483 27.50 9.29 -0.80
CA ASN A 483 27.20 8.77 -2.13
C ASN A 483 26.54 7.39 -2.10
N ASN A 484 25.92 7.01 -0.98
CA ASN A 484 25.14 5.79 -0.86
C ASN A 484 23.69 6.05 -1.31
N ARG A 485 23.18 5.23 -2.24
CA ARG A 485 21.78 5.32 -2.73
C ARG A 485 20.75 5.20 -1.61
N ASN A 486 21.14 4.62 -0.47
CA ASN A 486 20.24 4.33 0.65
C ASN A 486 20.21 5.41 1.74
N ASP A 487 20.94 6.53 1.60
CA ASP A 487 20.92 7.62 2.59
C ASP A 487 19.59 8.39 2.53
N SER A 488 19.18 8.76 1.31
CA SER A 488 17.88 9.38 1.00
C SER A 488 17.22 8.61 -0.15
N ILE A 489 16.12 7.92 0.15
CA ILE A 489 15.29 7.19 -0.82
C ILE A 489 13.89 7.80 -0.81
N ILE A 490 13.26 7.93 -1.96
CA ILE A 490 11.84 8.19 -2.08
C ILE A 490 11.28 7.01 -2.87
N SER A 491 10.48 6.15 -2.25
CA SER A 491 9.99 4.91 -2.84
C SER A 491 8.47 4.80 -2.71
N THR A 492 7.78 4.38 -3.76
CA THR A 492 6.35 4.01 -3.67
C THR A 492 6.09 2.50 -3.84
N TYR A 493 7.10 1.75 -4.29
CA TYR A 493 7.18 0.28 -4.38
C TYR A 493 6.30 -0.38 -5.44
N ALA A 494 4.99 -0.15 -5.45
CA ALA A 494 4.08 -0.66 -6.47
C ALA A 494 2.76 0.11 -6.45
N GLY A 495 2.06 0.11 -7.57
CA GLY A 495 0.84 0.89 -7.76
C GLY A 495 1.05 1.96 -8.83
N ASN A 496 -0.05 2.54 -9.32
CA ASN A 496 0.03 3.58 -10.35
C ASN A 496 0.33 4.95 -9.70
N ASP A 497 1.58 5.12 -9.30
CA ASP A 497 2.02 6.14 -8.35
C ASP A 497 2.24 7.55 -8.93
N ASN A 498 2.13 8.55 -8.06
CA ASN A 498 2.22 9.96 -8.43
C ASN A 498 3.34 10.69 -7.64
N ILE A 499 4.56 10.67 -8.17
CA ILE A 499 5.69 11.45 -7.63
C ILE A 499 5.75 12.84 -8.28
N ASN A 500 5.23 13.84 -7.56
CA ASN A 500 5.14 15.23 -8.00
C ASN A 500 6.32 16.06 -7.48
N ILE A 501 7.35 16.30 -8.29
CA ILE A 501 8.47 17.18 -7.93
C ILE A 501 8.25 18.61 -8.45
N LYS A 502 8.24 19.57 -7.52
CA LYS A 502 7.98 20.98 -7.83
C LYS A 502 9.15 21.65 -8.56
N SER A 503 8.82 22.48 -9.55
CA SER A 503 9.78 23.32 -10.28
C SER A 503 10.65 24.17 -9.33
N GLY A 504 11.96 24.12 -9.52
CA GLY A 504 12.96 24.76 -8.66
C GLY A 504 13.59 23.84 -7.60
N VAL A 505 13.04 22.65 -7.35
CA VAL A 505 13.61 21.67 -6.40
C VAL A 505 14.90 21.05 -6.96
N THR A 506 15.89 20.90 -6.08
CA THR A 506 17.12 20.13 -6.32
C THR A 506 17.16 18.87 -5.45
N LEU A 507 17.30 17.72 -6.09
CA LEU A 507 17.61 16.44 -5.45
C LEU A 507 19.13 16.20 -5.55
N THR A 508 19.78 15.86 -4.44
CA THR A 508 21.24 15.58 -4.40
C THR A 508 21.53 14.29 -3.66
N ASN A 509 22.17 13.32 -4.32
CA ASN A 509 22.38 11.95 -3.82
C ASN A 509 21.06 11.28 -3.36
N VAL A 510 19.97 11.43 -4.13
CA VAL A 510 18.66 10.84 -3.84
C VAL A 510 18.35 9.76 -4.87
N ALA A 511 17.85 8.60 -4.42
CA ALA A 511 17.19 7.64 -5.29
C ALA A 511 15.68 7.85 -5.22
N VAL A 512 15.03 8.04 -6.37
CA VAL A 512 13.57 8.04 -6.51
C VAL A 512 13.21 6.73 -7.21
N ASN A 513 12.42 5.87 -6.57
CA ASN A 513 11.91 4.62 -7.12
C ASN A 513 10.38 4.65 -7.09
N THR A 514 9.71 4.60 -8.23
CA THR A 514 8.26 4.38 -8.21
C THR A 514 7.95 2.91 -7.96
N GLY A 515 8.59 2.01 -8.70
CA GLY A 515 8.44 0.57 -8.51
C GLY A 515 7.65 -0.03 -9.66
N ALA A 516 6.66 -0.87 -9.36
CA ALA A 516 5.88 -1.56 -10.39
C ALA A 516 4.46 -0.98 -10.56
N GLY A 517 4.15 -0.49 -11.77
CA GLY A 517 2.89 0.17 -12.12
C GLY A 517 3.01 0.95 -13.43
N GLU A 518 1.89 1.35 -14.04
CA GLU A 518 1.94 2.22 -15.24
C GLU A 518 2.19 3.68 -14.81
N GLU A 519 3.44 4.09 -14.60
CA GLU A 519 3.77 5.39 -14.04
C GLU A 519 3.92 6.50 -15.09
N LYS A 520 3.44 7.69 -14.73
CA LYS A 520 3.44 8.85 -15.62
C LYS A 520 4.10 10.06 -14.96
N ILE A 521 5.41 10.17 -15.16
CA ILE A 521 6.23 11.19 -14.51
C ILE A 521 6.47 12.39 -15.45
N GLU A 522 6.07 13.58 -15.00
CA GLU A 522 6.32 14.86 -15.68
C GLU A 522 7.26 15.75 -14.84
N LEU A 523 8.47 16.01 -15.34
CA LEU A 523 9.46 16.86 -14.66
C LEU A 523 9.61 18.20 -15.39
N ASP A 524 9.30 19.32 -14.71
CA ASP A 524 9.47 20.68 -15.24
C ASP A 524 10.27 21.60 -14.30
N GLY A 525 11.49 21.96 -14.69
CA GLY A 525 12.37 22.84 -13.90
C GLY A 525 13.00 22.17 -12.67
N VAL A 526 13.17 20.85 -12.67
CA VAL A 526 13.72 20.05 -11.56
C VAL A 526 15.21 19.79 -11.79
N LYS A 527 16.02 19.68 -10.72
CA LYS A 527 17.44 19.35 -10.83
C LYS A 527 17.82 18.08 -10.07
N PHE A 528 18.48 17.16 -10.75
CA PHE A 528 19.03 15.91 -10.21
C PHE A 528 20.56 15.98 -10.21
N ILE A 529 21.19 15.89 -9.02
CA ILE A 529 22.64 15.88 -8.84
C ILE A 529 23.05 14.54 -8.22
N ASN A 530 23.82 13.72 -8.94
CA ASN A 530 24.12 12.32 -8.54
C ASN A 530 22.87 11.53 -8.08
N SER A 531 21.70 11.86 -8.65
CA SER A 531 20.39 11.39 -8.21
C SER A 531 19.70 10.68 -9.36
N GLU A 532 19.06 9.57 -9.06
CA GLU A 532 18.48 8.65 -10.04
C GLU A 532 16.96 8.66 -9.91
N LEU A 533 16.29 8.52 -11.05
CA LEU A 533 14.88 8.20 -11.16
C LEU A 533 14.77 6.79 -11.74
N PHE A 534 14.08 5.90 -11.04
CA PHE A 534 13.95 4.50 -11.41
C PHE A 534 12.49 4.06 -11.32
N MET A 535 12.11 3.19 -12.25
CA MET A 535 10.87 2.41 -12.28
C MET A 535 11.25 0.94 -12.47
N GLU A 536 10.33 -0.02 -12.26
CA GLU A 536 10.64 -1.46 -12.25
C GLU A 536 9.99 -2.25 -13.40
N ASP A 537 8.69 -2.58 -13.28
CA ASP A 537 7.96 -3.42 -14.23
C ASP A 537 6.63 -2.72 -14.58
N ASP A 538 6.17 -2.85 -15.82
CA ASP A 538 5.00 -2.21 -16.48
C ASP A 538 5.37 -1.07 -17.45
N ASN A 539 4.39 -0.49 -18.18
CA ASN A 539 4.65 0.40 -19.33
C ASN A 539 4.73 1.88 -18.90
N ASP A 540 5.94 2.40 -18.79
CA ASP A 540 6.17 3.72 -18.19
C ASP A 540 6.22 4.89 -19.15
N LYS A 541 5.93 6.08 -18.62
CA LYS A 541 6.01 7.33 -19.38
C LYS A 541 6.68 8.46 -18.62
N VAL A 542 7.89 8.80 -19.07
CA VAL A 542 8.70 9.88 -18.50
C VAL A 542 8.79 11.07 -19.47
N THR A 543 8.38 12.26 -19.03
CA THR A 543 8.46 13.49 -19.82
C THR A 543 9.28 14.56 -19.09
N ILE A 544 10.39 14.99 -19.68
CA ILE A 544 11.35 15.91 -19.09
C ILE A 544 11.32 17.26 -19.83
N SER A 545 11.14 18.37 -19.12
CA SER A 545 11.20 19.75 -19.64
C SER A 545 11.99 20.63 -18.68
N ASN A 546 12.78 21.59 -19.18
CA ASN A 546 13.54 22.57 -18.37
C ASN A 546 14.36 22.00 -17.18
N SER A 547 14.64 20.70 -17.15
CA SER A 547 15.15 19.96 -16.00
C SER A 547 16.53 19.40 -16.30
N ALA A 548 17.40 19.35 -15.30
CA ALA A 548 18.82 19.04 -15.47
C ALA A 548 19.28 17.86 -14.63
N PHE A 549 19.88 16.87 -15.28
CA PHE A 549 20.60 15.75 -14.67
C PHE A 549 22.10 16.01 -14.80
N GLU A 550 22.85 15.99 -13.70
CA GLU A 550 24.30 16.17 -13.70
C GLU A 550 25.01 15.31 -12.65
N ASN A 551 26.22 14.87 -12.99
CA ASN A 551 27.15 14.32 -12.02
C ASN A 551 28.11 15.40 -11.51
N ALA A 552 28.20 15.52 -10.19
CA ALA A 552 29.24 16.31 -9.55
C ALA A 552 30.63 15.72 -9.86
N ALA A 553 31.66 16.57 -9.94
CA ALA A 553 33.03 16.15 -10.29
C ALA A 553 33.75 15.30 -9.22
N THR A 554 33.02 14.75 -8.27
CA THR A 554 33.47 13.91 -7.15
C THR A 554 32.68 12.61 -7.16
N SER A 555 33.36 11.48 -6.94
CA SER A 555 32.79 10.12 -6.99
C SER A 555 31.40 9.98 -6.33
N GLY A 556 30.39 9.67 -7.12
CA GLY A 556 29.01 9.39 -6.70
C GLY A 556 28.33 8.39 -7.62
N ASN A 557 27.07 8.06 -7.33
CA ASN A 557 26.23 7.35 -8.30
C ASN A 557 25.93 8.27 -9.48
N THR A 558 25.70 7.65 -10.64
CA THR A 558 25.48 8.37 -11.88
C THR A 558 24.04 8.87 -11.92
N ALA A 559 23.79 10.17 -12.00
CA ALA A 559 22.44 10.69 -12.21
C ALA A 559 21.88 10.19 -13.55
N GLY A 560 20.60 9.81 -13.58
CA GLY A 560 19.98 9.25 -14.77
C GLY A 560 18.55 8.77 -14.55
N ILE A 561 18.00 8.15 -15.60
CA ILE A 561 16.67 7.54 -15.64
C ILE A 561 16.83 6.07 -16.03
N GLY A 562 16.14 5.15 -15.35
CA GLY A 562 15.92 3.77 -15.77
C GLY A 562 14.44 3.42 -15.66
N THR A 563 13.79 2.90 -16.70
CA THR A 563 12.34 2.56 -16.64
C THR A 563 12.07 1.07 -16.36
N GLY A 564 12.96 0.17 -16.75
CA GLY A 564 12.98 -1.21 -16.26
C GLY A 564 12.45 -2.24 -17.25
N LYS A 565 11.21 -2.71 -17.11
CA LYS A 565 10.59 -3.66 -18.04
C LYS A 565 9.20 -3.19 -18.50
N GLY A 566 9.07 -2.80 -19.76
CA GLY A 566 7.82 -2.34 -20.34
C GLY A 566 7.95 -2.05 -21.83
N GLU A 567 6.90 -1.53 -22.45
CA GLU A 567 7.00 -0.74 -23.69
C GLU A 567 7.09 0.75 -23.28
N ASP A 568 8.29 1.20 -22.89
CA ASP A 568 8.47 2.46 -22.16
C ASP A 568 8.64 3.68 -23.08
N VAL A 569 8.22 4.86 -22.61
CA VAL A 569 8.28 6.10 -23.40
C VAL A 569 8.99 7.22 -22.65
N VAL A 570 10.26 7.47 -23.00
CA VAL A 570 11.05 8.59 -22.48
C VAL A 570 11.08 9.75 -23.47
N THR A 571 10.57 10.92 -23.07
CA THR A 571 10.50 12.13 -23.90
C THR A 571 11.26 13.29 -23.28
N LEU A 572 12.29 13.79 -23.98
CA LEU A 572 13.10 14.94 -23.57
C LEU A 572 12.70 16.18 -24.39
N ASN A 573 12.19 17.22 -23.73
CA ASN A 573 11.74 18.46 -24.37
C ASN A 573 12.75 19.60 -24.18
N SER A 574 12.41 20.78 -24.71
CA SER A 574 13.21 21.99 -24.57
C SER A 574 13.66 22.23 -23.12
N GLY A 575 14.96 22.45 -22.94
CA GLY A 575 15.58 22.69 -21.64
C GLY A 575 15.81 21.43 -20.79
N ALA A 576 15.50 20.23 -21.29
CA ALA A 576 16.02 19.00 -20.70
C ALA A 576 17.53 18.92 -20.95
N GLU A 577 18.32 18.76 -19.89
CA GLU A 577 19.79 18.73 -19.96
C GLU A 577 20.36 17.51 -19.24
N PHE A 578 21.08 16.64 -19.97
CA PHE A 578 21.78 15.48 -19.42
C PHE A 578 23.28 15.68 -19.59
N LYS A 579 24.04 15.70 -18.49
CA LYS A 579 25.44 16.14 -18.47
C LYS A 579 26.38 15.19 -17.71
N GLN A 580 27.57 15.01 -18.28
CA GLN A 580 28.75 14.50 -17.57
C GLN A 580 28.62 13.05 -17.08
N GLY A 581 28.32 12.13 -18.00
CA GLY A 581 28.23 10.70 -17.76
C GLY A 581 26.84 10.23 -17.32
N THR A 582 25.84 11.10 -17.27
CA THR A 582 24.44 10.77 -16.99
C THR A 582 23.86 9.80 -18.02
N TYR A 583 22.90 8.98 -17.61
CA TYR A 583 22.27 7.98 -18.47
C TYR A 583 20.75 8.12 -18.59
N ILE A 584 20.22 7.54 -19.66
CA ILE A 584 18.83 7.16 -19.85
C ILE A 584 18.89 5.71 -20.34
N HIS A 585 18.35 4.79 -19.56
CA HIS A 585 18.18 3.40 -19.94
C HIS A 585 16.69 3.10 -19.92
N THR A 586 16.16 2.34 -20.88
CA THR A 586 14.76 1.94 -20.83
C THR A 586 14.64 0.53 -20.26
N GLY A 587 15.06 -0.53 -20.95
CA GLY A 587 15.49 -1.77 -20.29
C GLY A 587 15.12 -3.05 -21.02
N THR A 588 13.90 -3.56 -20.82
CA THR A 588 13.43 -4.73 -21.58
C THR A 588 12.00 -4.56 -22.08
N GLY A 589 11.79 -4.76 -23.37
CA GLY A 589 10.55 -4.52 -24.11
C GLY A 589 10.77 -3.43 -25.16
N ASN A 590 9.76 -3.16 -25.99
CA ASN A 590 9.96 -2.32 -27.18
C ASN A 590 9.76 -0.84 -26.82
N ASP A 591 10.86 -0.14 -26.61
CA ASP A 591 10.90 1.19 -25.99
C ASP A 591 10.95 2.34 -27.02
N ALA A 592 10.53 3.54 -26.61
CA ALA A 592 10.47 4.74 -27.46
C ALA A 592 11.11 5.98 -26.82
N ILE A 593 12.32 6.34 -27.29
CA ILE A 593 13.11 7.46 -26.74
C ILE A 593 13.09 8.66 -27.69
N ASN A 594 12.46 9.75 -27.26
CA ASN A 594 12.20 10.94 -28.09
C ASN A 594 12.98 12.17 -27.58
N VAL A 595 14.05 12.58 -28.28
CA VAL A 595 14.87 13.74 -27.94
C VAL A 595 14.46 14.95 -28.80
N ASN A 596 13.71 15.88 -28.22
CA ASN A 596 13.10 17.01 -28.93
C ASN A 596 13.96 18.29 -28.95
N GLY A 597 13.51 19.25 -29.76
CA GLY A 597 14.20 20.52 -29.97
C GLY A 597 14.49 21.28 -28.68
N GLY A 598 15.77 21.62 -28.46
CA GLY A 598 16.23 22.30 -27.25
C GLY A 598 16.55 21.38 -26.08
N ALA A 599 16.43 20.05 -26.21
CA ALA A 599 17.06 19.10 -25.31
C ALA A 599 18.57 18.97 -25.62
N ILE A 600 19.39 18.75 -24.58
CA ILE A 600 20.86 18.69 -24.68
C ILE A 600 21.39 17.45 -23.96
N LEU A 601 22.14 16.62 -24.68
CA LEU A 601 22.96 15.53 -24.15
C LEU A 601 24.44 15.89 -24.32
N ASP A 602 25.18 16.06 -23.21
CA ASP A 602 26.59 16.47 -23.19
C ASP A 602 27.41 15.48 -22.35
N LYS A 603 28.13 14.58 -23.03
CA LYS A 603 28.72 13.35 -22.45
C LYS A 603 27.66 12.46 -21.77
N ALA A 604 26.45 12.41 -22.30
CA ALA A 604 25.37 11.57 -21.77
C ALA A 604 25.27 10.25 -22.54
N GLN A 605 24.50 9.30 -21.99
CA GLN A 605 24.27 7.98 -22.58
C GLN A 605 22.76 7.75 -22.73
N ILE A 606 22.36 7.25 -23.89
CA ILE A 606 21.08 6.55 -24.14
C ILE A 606 21.44 5.10 -24.46
N ASN A 607 20.71 4.15 -23.90
CA ASN A 607 20.80 2.72 -24.20
C ASN A 607 19.41 2.10 -23.98
N ALA A 608 18.72 1.70 -25.04
CA ALA A 608 17.34 1.21 -24.94
C ALA A 608 17.27 -0.24 -24.39
N ALA A 609 18.27 -1.06 -24.75
CA ALA A 609 18.77 -2.26 -24.08
C ALA A 609 18.29 -3.66 -24.57
N GLU A 610 17.05 -4.10 -24.36
CA GLU A 610 16.54 -5.38 -24.90
C GLU A 610 15.12 -5.20 -25.48
N GLY A 611 14.97 -5.05 -26.80
CA GLY A 611 13.69 -4.74 -27.45
C GLY A 611 13.88 -4.41 -28.93
N ASP A 612 12.79 -4.38 -29.72
CA ASP A 612 12.83 -3.71 -31.02
C ASP A 612 12.52 -2.20 -30.80
N ASP A 613 13.55 -1.39 -30.53
CA ASP A 613 13.39 -0.04 -29.94
C ASP A 613 13.35 1.11 -30.97
N GLU A 614 12.64 2.21 -30.66
CA GLU A 614 12.59 3.43 -31.48
C GLU A 614 13.29 4.63 -30.80
N ILE A 615 14.41 5.11 -31.37
CA ILE A 615 15.14 6.30 -30.88
C ILE A 615 15.05 7.45 -31.88
N HIS A 616 14.41 8.54 -31.47
CA HIS A 616 14.12 9.71 -32.32
C HIS A 616 14.85 10.97 -31.86
N ILE A 617 15.84 11.41 -32.63
CA ILE A 617 16.56 12.67 -32.42
C ILE A 617 15.95 13.74 -33.33
N ASN A 618 15.21 14.68 -32.75
CA ASN A 618 14.36 15.60 -33.48
C ASN A 618 14.97 17.00 -33.69
N SER A 619 14.32 17.80 -34.54
CA SER A 619 14.79 19.11 -34.99
C SER A 619 15.20 20.02 -33.82
N GLY A 620 16.48 20.39 -33.75
CA GLY A 620 17.04 21.26 -32.73
C GLY A 620 17.55 20.56 -31.47
N ALA A 621 17.43 19.24 -31.34
CA ALA A 621 18.11 18.48 -30.28
C ALA A 621 19.64 18.54 -30.47
N GLN A 622 20.40 18.58 -29.37
CA GLN A 622 21.86 18.68 -29.38
C GLN A 622 22.48 17.48 -28.65
N ILE A 623 23.17 16.60 -29.37
CA ILE A 623 23.91 15.46 -28.83
C ILE A 623 25.40 15.73 -29.05
N GLN A 624 26.17 15.90 -27.98
CA GLN A 624 27.53 16.43 -28.09
C GLN A 624 28.53 15.81 -27.12
N ASN A 625 29.81 16.05 -27.42
CA ASN A 625 30.95 15.78 -26.55
C ASN A 625 31.01 14.33 -26.05
N THR A 626 31.28 13.36 -26.93
CA THR A 626 31.39 11.93 -26.59
C THR A 626 30.13 11.35 -25.94
N SER A 627 28.95 11.89 -26.27
CA SER A 627 27.69 11.23 -25.91
C SER A 627 27.53 9.92 -26.70
N ARG A 628 26.76 9.00 -26.14
CA ARG A 628 26.49 7.68 -26.73
C ARG A 628 24.99 7.46 -26.85
N ILE A 629 24.58 6.87 -27.95
CA ILE A 629 23.22 6.39 -28.17
C ILE A 629 23.36 4.96 -28.69
N ALA A 630 22.73 4.01 -28.02
CA ALA A 630 22.62 2.63 -28.46
C ALA A 630 21.13 2.25 -28.48
N GLY A 631 20.76 1.40 -29.43
CA GLY A 631 19.54 0.59 -29.32
C GLY A 631 19.77 -0.45 -28.22
N GLY A 632 20.11 -1.68 -28.57
CA GLY A 632 20.41 -2.72 -27.61
C GLY A 632 20.59 -4.10 -28.21
N GLU A 633 19.78 -5.05 -27.74
CA GLU A 633 19.54 -6.35 -28.37
C GLU A 633 18.10 -6.37 -28.92
N GLY A 634 17.95 -6.55 -30.24
CA GLY A 634 16.69 -6.50 -30.98
C GLY A 634 16.88 -5.77 -32.31
N ASN A 635 15.81 -5.43 -33.02
CA ASN A 635 15.91 -4.80 -34.36
C ASN A 635 15.54 -3.31 -34.25
N ASP A 636 16.52 -2.50 -33.89
CA ASP A 636 16.33 -1.13 -33.44
C ASP A 636 16.20 -0.13 -34.60
N THR A 637 15.49 0.96 -34.36
CA THR A 637 15.29 2.05 -35.32
C THR A 637 15.73 3.39 -34.74
N ILE A 638 16.86 3.91 -35.23
CA ILE A 638 17.45 5.18 -34.77
C ILE A 638 17.33 6.24 -35.87
N ASN A 639 16.44 7.23 -35.69
CA ASN A 639 16.23 8.32 -36.65
C ASN A 639 16.82 9.66 -36.18
N LEU A 640 17.71 10.24 -37.00
CA LEU A 640 18.16 11.63 -36.87
C LEU A 640 17.38 12.51 -37.85
N ASN A 641 16.32 13.12 -37.35
CA ASN A 641 15.38 13.91 -38.14
C ASN A 641 15.94 15.28 -38.55
N VAL A 642 15.29 15.91 -39.54
CA VAL A 642 15.72 17.20 -40.12
C VAL A 642 16.03 18.24 -39.04
N GLY A 643 17.22 18.83 -39.08
CA GLY A 643 17.68 19.83 -38.11
C GLY A 643 18.13 19.29 -36.74
N ALA A 644 18.19 17.98 -36.53
CA ALA A 644 18.90 17.39 -35.40
C ALA A 644 20.41 17.67 -35.48
N ASN A 645 21.08 17.77 -34.33
CA ASN A 645 22.54 17.93 -34.26
C ASN A 645 23.18 16.85 -33.39
N VAL A 646 24.08 16.07 -33.98
CA VAL A 646 24.97 15.14 -33.31
C VAL A 646 26.40 15.47 -33.71
N SER A 647 27.25 15.77 -32.73
CA SER A 647 28.65 16.16 -32.95
C SER A 647 29.59 15.47 -31.96
N HIS A 648 30.72 14.96 -32.46
CA HIS A 648 31.72 14.25 -31.67
C HIS A 648 31.14 13.14 -30.77
N SER A 649 30.12 12.42 -31.25
CA SER A 649 29.34 11.45 -30.47
C SER A 649 29.18 10.15 -31.27
N VAL A 650 28.71 9.07 -30.64
CA VAL A 650 28.63 7.75 -31.30
C VAL A 650 27.20 7.19 -31.20
N ILE A 651 26.73 6.65 -32.32
CA ILE A 651 25.50 5.86 -32.41
C ILE A 651 25.89 4.40 -32.67
N PHE A 652 25.28 3.50 -31.93
CA PHE A 652 25.34 2.04 -32.08
C PHE A 652 23.93 1.56 -32.39
N GLY A 653 23.78 0.57 -33.27
CA GLY A 653 22.61 -0.30 -33.24
C GLY A 653 22.74 -1.18 -32.00
N GLY A 654 23.26 -2.39 -32.19
CA GLY A 654 23.84 -3.22 -31.16
C GLY A 654 23.89 -4.68 -31.60
N ARG A 655 22.76 -5.38 -31.47
CA ARG A 655 22.57 -6.80 -31.79
C ARG A 655 21.23 -7.03 -32.45
N GLY A 656 21.23 -7.20 -33.75
CA GLY A 656 20.04 -7.51 -34.54
C GLY A 656 20.10 -6.81 -35.90
N ASP A 657 19.02 -6.89 -36.68
CA ASP A 657 19.01 -6.27 -38.01
C ASP A 657 18.61 -4.77 -37.88
N ASP A 658 19.51 -3.93 -37.38
CA ASP A 658 19.20 -2.54 -36.98
C ASP A 658 19.04 -1.56 -38.16
N THR A 659 18.34 -0.45 -37.94
CA THR A 659 18.15 0.62 -38.94
C THR A 659 18.49 2.01 -38.39
N ILE A 660 19.58 2.60 -38.89
CA ILE A 660 20.07 3.93 -38.50
C ILE A 660 19.89 4.92 -39.67
N SER A 661 19.00 5.90 -39.51
CA SER A 661 18.63 6.86 -40.55
C SER A 661 19.10 8.29 -40.26
N ILE A 662 19.89 8.87 -41.16
CA ILE A 662 20.30 10.28 -41.14
C ILE A 662 19.48 11.05 -42.18
N LYS A 663 18.49 11.83 -41.72
CA LYS A 663 17.51 12.51 -42.58
C LYS A 663 18.08 13.76 -43.26
N ALA A 664 17.45 14.16 -44.37
CA ALA A 664 17.83 15.35 -45.13
C ALA A 664 17.87 16.60 -44.22
N GLY A 665 19.02 17.28 -44.18
CA GLY A 665 19.24 18.45 -43.32
C GLY A 665 19.48 18.16 -41.84
N ALA A 666 19.68 16.90 -41.43
CA ALA A 666 20.29 16.56 -40.15
C ALA A 666 21.81 16.80 -40.18
N ASN A 667 22.40 17.06 -39.01
CA ASN A 667 23.84 17.26 -38.85
C ASN A 667 24.45 16.17 -37.99
N PHE A 668 25.28 15.31 -38.58
CA PHE A 668 26.00 14.23 -37.92
C PHE A 668 27.51 14.37 -38.20
N ASP A 669 28.19 15.29 -37.51
CA ASP A 669 29.54 15.73 -37.89
C ASP A 669 30.54 15.77 -36.72
N ASN A 670 31.65 16.50 -36.89
CA ASN A 670 32.71 16.68 -35.91
C ASN A 670 33.31 15.36 -35.37
N TYR A 671 33.66 14.45 -36.28
CA TYR A 671 34.20 13.11 -35.95
C TYR A 671 33.23 12.27 -35.09
N SER A 672 31.93 12.31 -35.43
CA SER A 672 30.96 11.34 -34.92
C SER A 672 31.14 9.99 -35.62
N GLU A 673 30.55 8.93 -35.07
CA GLU A 673 30.68 7.56 -35.59
C GLU A 673 29.32 6.83 -35.52
N ILE A 674 28.94 6.18 -36.62
CA ILE A 674 27.84 5.20 -36.67
C ILE A 674 28.47 3.81 -36.66
N ARG A 675 27.86 2.89 -35.91
CA ARG A 675 28.09 1.45 -35.99
C ARG A 675 26.75 0.74 -35.97
N GLY A 676 26.62 -0.32 -36.75
CA GLY A 676 25.60 -1.33 -36.53
C GLY A 676 26.00 -2.28 -35.39
N ASP A 677 27.21 -2.85 -35.49
CA ASP A 677 27.90 -3.80 -34.59
C ASP A 677 27.66 -5.31 -34.90
N GLU A 678 26.61 -5.98 -34.42
CA GLU A 678 26.34 -7.44 -34.63
C GLU A 678 25.02 -7.68 -35.41
N ASP A 679 25.04 -8.60 -36.40
CA ASP A 679 23.96 -8.97 -37.35
C ASP A 679 23.82 -8.03 -38.57
N ASN A 680 22.68 -7.95 -39.29
CA ASN A 680 22.63 -7.38 -40.66
C ASN A 680 22.06 -5.96 -40.69
N ASP A 681 22.94 -4.97 -40.56
CA ASP A 681 22.56 -3.60 -40.28
C ASP A 681 22.19 -2.79 -41.53
N LYS A 682 21.34 -1.77 -41.35
CA LYS A 682 20.97 -0.80 -42.38
C LYS A 682 21.25 0.64 -41.98
N VAL A 683 22.20 1.28 -42.64
CA VAL A 683 22.44 2.73 -42.52
C VAL A 683 21.86 3.47 -43.72
N VAL A 684 21.01 4.49 -43.48
CA VAL A 684 20.37 5.29 -44.53
C VAL A 684 20.84 6.74 -44.46
N ILE A 685 21.44 7.25 -45.54
CA ILE A 685 21.90 8.64 -45.66
C ILE A 685 21.08 9.37 -46.74
N GLU A 686 20.17 10.24 -46.28
CA GLU A 686 19.33 11.05 -47.18
C GLU A 686 20.07 12.26 -47.75
N LYS A 687 19.62 12.70 -48.94
CA LYS A 687 20.18 13.81 -49.72
C LYS A 687 20.14 15.12 -48.94
N GLY A 688 21.29 15.72 -48.67
CA GLY A 688 21.46 16.91 -47.86
C GLY A 688 21.73 16.66 -46.37
N ALA A 689 22.00 15.42 -45.94
CA ALA A 689 22.53 15.13 -44.61
C ALA A 689 24.02 15.52 -44.50
N ASN A 690 24.43 16.20 -43.42
CA ASN A 690 25.86 16.49 -43.20
C ASN A 690 26.53 15.35 -42.42
N ILE A 691 27.33 14.54 -43.11
CA ILE A 691 28.20 13.50 -42.51
C ILE A 691 29.71 13.73 -42.74
N SER A 692 30.09 14.94 -43.17
CA SER A 692 31.38 15.27 -43.83
C SER A 692 32.69 14.93 -43.08
N THR A 693 32.64 14.60 -41.80
CA THR A 693 33.83 14.23 -41.00
C THR A 693 33.65 12.94 -40.19
N SER A 694 32.50 12.27 -40.33
CA SER A 694 32.07 11.17 -39.47
C SER A 694 32.42 9.82 -40.09
N ALA A 695 32.60 8.80 -39.26
CA ALA A 695 32.79 7.42 -39.71
C ALA A 695 31.46 6.67 -39.74
N ILE A 696 31.31 5.73 -40.67
CA ILE A 696 30.14 4.85 -40.77
C ILE A 696 30.66 3.42 -40.86
N LYS A 697 30.09 2.53 -40.06
CA LYS A 697 30.38 1.09 -40.05
C LYS A 697 29.07 0.33 -39.98
N GLY A 698 28.96 -0.79 -40.70
CA GLY A 698 28.00 -1.84 -40.35
C GLY A 698 28.56 -2.55 -39.11
N GLY A 699 29.13 -3.73 -39.30
CA GLY A 699 29.98 -4.36 -38.29
C GLY A 699 30.31 -5.80 -38.63
N SER A 700 29.38 -6.71 -38.34
CA SER A 700 29.53 -8.12 -38.62
C SER A 700 28.21 -8.76 -39.03
N GLY A 701 27.95 -8.70 -40.34
CA GLY A 701 26.80 -9.31 -41.00
C GLY A 701 26.94 -9.20 -42.51
N GLU A 702 25.80 -9.00 -43.19
CA GLU A 702 25.75 -8.58 -44.60
C GLU A 702 25.15 -7.17 -44.67
N ASP A 703 25.97 -6.18 -44.36
CA ASP A 703 25.50 -4.84 -44.00
C ASP A 703 25.10 -3.99 -45.21
N THR A 704 24.06 -3.17 -45.04
CA THR A 704 23.44 -2.36 -46.10
C THR A 704 23.59 -0.85 -45.85
N LEU A 705 24.39 -0.19 -46.69
CA LEU A 705 24.43 1.27 -46.78
C LEU A 705 23.50 1.76 -47.90
N ASN A 706 22.47 2.52 -47.56
CA ASN A 706 21.59 3.20 -48.52
C ASN A 706 21.96 4.69 -48.63
N ILE A 707 22.19 5.18 -49.85
CA ILE A 707 22.53 6.59 -50.11
C ILE A 707 21.62 7.23 -51.17
N SER A 708 21.27 8.49 -50.94
CA SER A 708 20.54 9.34 -51.90
C SER A 708 21.41 10.43 -52.56
N GLU A 709 22.69 10.51 -52.20
CA GLU A 709 23.72 11.31 -52.90
C GLU A 709 25.12 10.74 -52.63
N THR A 710 26.14 11.18 -53.37
CA THR A 710 27.51 10.68 -53.18
C THR A 710 28.12 11.15 -51.85
N ILE A 711 28.83 10.24 -51.18
CA ILE A 711 29.48 10.48 -49.87
C ILE A 711 31.00 10.26 -49.94
N ASP A 712 31.70 10.46 -48.82
CA ASP A 712 33.14 10.15 -48.67
C ASP A 712 33.33 8.70 -48.24
N PHE A 713 33.41 7.78 -49.20
CA PHE A 713 33.56 6.34 -48.95
C PHE A 713 34.84 5.96 -48.19
N SER A 714 35.86 6.83 -48.13
CA SER A 714 37.07 6.58 -47.31
C SER A 714 36.82 6.52 -45.78
N ARG A 715 35.57 6.78 -45.37
CA ARG A 715 35.07 6.76 -43.99
C ARG A 715 34.05 5.66 -43.71
N VAL A 716 33.71 4.90 -44.74
CA VAL A 716 32.76 3.78 -44.71
C VAL A 716 33.56 2.49 -44.59
N LYS A 717 33.13 1.58 -43.71
CA LYS A 717 33.75 0.26 -43.49
C LYS A 717 32.68 -0.77 -43.18
N ASP A 718 33.01 -2.03 -43.37
CA ASP A 718 32.19 -3.16 -42.96
C ASP A 718 30.76 -3.03 -43.55
N PHE A 719 30.67 -3.02 -44.90
CA PHE A 719 29.44 -2.97 -45.71
C PHE A 719 29.56 -3.78 -47.02
N GLU A 720 28.74 -4.83 -47.12
CA GLU A 720 28.71 -5.79 -48.23
C GLU A 720 27.69 -5.37 -49.30
N LYS A 721 26.74 -4.50 -48.94
CA LYS A 721 25.70 -3.97 -49.82
C LYS A 721 25.64 -2.44 -49.83
N LEU A 722 25.61 -1.87 -51.04
CA LEU A 722 25.30 -0.47 -51.31
C LEU A 722 23.96 -0.38 -52.06
N GLU A 723 23.02 0.39 -51.54
CA GLU A 723 21.78 0.76 -52.24
C GLU A 723 21.90 2.20 -52.74
N LEU A 724 21.91 2.36 -54.07
CA LEU A 724 21.69 3.65 -54.72
C LEU A 724 20.19 3.82 -54.88
N GLY A 725 19.61 4.84 -54.24
CA GLY A 725 18.17 5.11 -54.34
C GLY A 725 17.45 5.11 -52.99
N GLY A 726 16.99 6.30 -52.61
CA GLY A 726 15.94 6.50 -51.62
C GLY A 726 14.58 6.59 -52.33
N ALA A 727 14.02 7.80 -52.40
CA ALA A 727 12.83 8.10 -53.21
C ALA A 727 13.14 8.88 -54.50
N GLU A 728 14.42 8.99 -54.88
CA GLU A 728 14.89 9.76 -56.03
C GLU A 728 15.76 8.92 -56.97
N ASN A 729 15.24 8.68 -58.18
CA ASN A 729 15.78 7.80 -59.22
C ASN A 729 16.95 8.43 -60.03
N ASP A 730 17.86 9.17 -59.41
CA ASP A 730 18.95 9.89 -60.11
C ASP A 730 20.27 10.01 -59.34
N VAL A 731 20.63 8.99 -58.53
CA VAL A 731 21.90 9.00 -57.78
C VAL A 731 23.09 8.82 -58.72
N GLU A 732 23.97 9.83 -58.79
CA GLU A 732 25.26 9.75 -59.48
C GLU A 732 26.41 9.61 -58.46
N THR A 733 27.19 8.54 -58.55
CA THR A 733 28.34 8.31 -57.65
C THR A 733 29.53 7.64 -58.34
N THR A 734 30.69 7.61 -57.69
CA THR A 734 31.92 6.97 -58.16
C THR A 734 32.44 6.02 -57.09
N ILE A 735 32.70 4.77 -57.49
CA ILE A 735 33.35 3.76 -56.65
C ILE A 735 34.67 3.34 -57.31
N THR A 736 35.76 3.38 -56.56
CA THR A 736 37.05 2.82 -56.97
C THR A 736 37.27 1.45 -56.34
N ALA A 737 38.19 0.67 -56.92
CA ALA A 737 38.58 -0.61 -56.37
C ALA A 737 39.37 -0.52 -55.03
N GLU A 738 39.79 0.67 -54.59
CA GLU A 738 40.26 0.88 -53.21
C GLU A 738 39.08 1.12 -52.26
N ASP A 739 38.06 1.90 -52.67
CA ASP A 739 36.87 2.14 -51.83
C ASP A 739 36.18 0.80 -51.49
N VAL A 740 36.05 -0.11 -52.46
CA VAL A 740 35.51 -1.47 -52.18
C VAL A 740 36.37 -2.24 -51.17
N LEU A 741 37.71 -2.14 -51.26
CA LEU A 741 38.62 -2.81 -50.32
C LEU A 741 38.57 -2.21 -48.90
N ASP A 742 38.28 -0.91 -48.78
CA ASP A 742 38.15 -0.22 -47.50
C ASP A 742 36.74 -0.34 -46.89
N MET A 743 35.72 -0.52 -47.74
CA MET A 743 34.29 -0.62 -47.39
C MET A 743 33.84 -2.04 -47.03
N THR A 744 34.27 -3.09 -47.72
CA THR A 744 33.77 -4.46 -47.45
C THR A 744 34.62 -5.18 -46.41
N ASP A 745 34.08 -6.24 -45.82
CA ASP A 745 34.83 -7.16 -44.98
C ASP A 745 35.92 -7.98 -45.74
N SER A 746 36.39 -9.06 -45.09
CA SER A 746 37.32 -10.05 -45.62
C SER A 746 36.98 -10.68 -46.99
N ASP A 747 35.73 -10.70 -47.45
CA ASP A 747 35.35 -11.33 -48.72
C ASP A 747 35.57 -10.44 -49.96
N ASN A 748 35.81 -9.12 -49.79
CA ASN A 748 36.17 -8.21 -50.87
C ASN A 748 35.11 -8.12 -52.00
N ARG A 749 33.82 -8.33 -51.66
CA ARG A 749 32.69 -8.29 -52.59
C ARG A 749 31.68 -7.21 -52.16
N LEU A 750 31.38 -6.27 -53.06
CA LEU A 750 30.33 -5.28 -52.85
C LEU A 750 29.17 -5.54 -53.82
N LYS A 751 27.96 -5.66 -53.30
CA LYS A 751 26.74 -5.74 -54.10
C LYS A 751 26.08 -4.37 -54.19
N ILE A 752 25.77 -3.92 -55.41
CA ILE A 752 25.16 -2.61 -55.65
C ILE A 752 23.78 -2.79 -56.25
N ASP A 753 22.76 -2.50 -55.44
CA ASP A 753 21.37 -2.38 -55.84
C ASP A 753 21.02 -0.91 -56.17
N GLY A 754 19.98 -0.71 -56.97
CA GLY A 754 19.49 0.60 -57.40
C GLY A 754 18.56 0.49 -58.60
N GLU A 755 18.18 1.63 -59.18
CA GLU A 755 17.04 1.74 -60.10
C GLU A 755 17.38 2.42 -61.44
N SER A 756 16.42 2.34 -62.37
CA SER A 756 16.59 2.87 -63.73
C SER A 756 16.64 4.41 -63.75
N GLY A 757 17.85 4.94 -63.64
CA GLY A 757 18.15 6.37 -63.65
C GLY A 757 19.47 6.70 -62.94
N ASP A 758 19.86 5.87 -61.97
CA ASP A 758 21.14 5.97 -61.26
C ASP A 758 22.33 5.77 -62.20
N THR A 759 23.43 6.46 -61.91
CA THR A 759 24.68 6.36 -62.65
C THR A 759 25.85 6.05 -61.72
N LEU A 760 26.48 4.90 -61.95
CA LEU A 760 27.63 4.41 -61.21
C LEU A 760 28.89 4.47 -62.08
N HIS A 761 29.83 5.32 -61.67
CA HIS A 761 31.17 5.38 -62.27
C HIS A 761 32.09 4.37 -61.57
N LEU A 762 32.43 3.26 -62.24
CA LEU A 762 33.35 2.25 -61.72
C LEU A 762 34.77 2.51 -62.21
N LYS A 763 35.65 2.94 -61.31
CA LYS A 763 37.05 3.27 -61.64
C LYS A 763 38.03 2.15 -61.28
N ASN A 764 38.96 1.86 -62.19
CA ASN A 764 39.92 0.74 -62.13
C ASN A 764 39.24 -0.65 -62.21
N PHE A 765 38.07 -0.77 -62.84
CA PHE A 765 37.35 -2.05 -62.99
C PHE A 765 37.37 -2.57 -64.44
N THR A 766 37.09 -3.87 -64.59
CA THR A 766 36.76 -4.49 -65.89
C THR A 766 35.50 -5.34 -65.77
N GLN A 767 34.64 -5.28 -66.79
CA GLN A 767 33.41 -6.08 -66.83
C GLN A 767 33.73 -7.58 -66.88
N GLY A 768 33.13 -8.33 -65.96
CA GLY A 768 33.18 -9.78 -65.85
C GLY A 768 31.93 -10.45 -66.42
N ASN A 769 31.29 -11.30 -65.62
CA ASN A 769 30.12 -12.06 -66.03
C ASN A 769 28.85 -11.20 -66.05
N VAL A 770 28.05 -11.31 -67.11
CA VAL A 770 26.70 -10.70 -67.18
C VAL A 770 25.67 -11.76 -66.78
N GLY A 771 25.08 -11.61 -65.60
CA GLY A 771 23.98 -12.44 -65.10
C GLY A 771 22.61 -11.95 -65.57
N ALA A 772 21.56 -12.62 -65.08
CA ALA A 772 20.17 -12.24 -65.40
C ALA A 772 19.79 -10.89 -64.77
N ASP A 773 20.11 -10.71 -63.48
CA ASP A 773 19.71 -9.55 -62.69
C ASP A 773 20.87 -8.61 -62.32
N TYR A 774 22.11 -9.12 -62.32
CA TYR A 774 23.33 -8.37 -61.98
C TYR A 774 24.45 -8.61 -63.00
N THR A 775 25.33 -7.64 -63.16
CA THR A 775 26.59 -7.74 -63.90
C THR A 775 27.76 -7.61 -62.93
N GLU A 776 28.71 -8.54 -63.03
CA GLU A 776 29.92 -8.58 -62.22
C GLU A 776 31.02 -7.70 -62.84
N TYR A 777 31.76 -6.98 -61.99
CA TYR A 777 32.93 -6.17 -62.36
C TYR A 777 34.09 -6.53 -61.45
N ASN A 778 35.26 -6.76 -62.04
CA ASN A 778 36.47 -7.23 -61.35
C ASN A 778 37.51 -6.10 -61.28
N GLY A 779 38.08 -5.88 -60.09
CA GLY A 779 39.11 -4.86 -59.87
C GLY A 779 40.39 -5.14 -60.64
N THR A 780 41.02 -4.08 -61.16
CA THR A 780 42.30 -4.18 -61.91
C THR A 780 43.51 -3.81 -61.06
N THR A 781 43.30 -3.12 -59.93
CA THR A 781 44.33 -2.66 -58.99
C THR A 781 44.30 -3.39 -57.65
N GLN A 782 43.13 -3.85 -57.21
CA GLN A 782 42.87 -4.63 -55.99
C GLN A 782 42.11 -5.91 -56.36
N SER A 783 42.15 -6.93 -55.50
CA SER A 783 41.46 -8.22 -55.69
C SER A 783 40.00 -8.17 -55.22
N VAL A 784 39.25 -7.19 -55.72
CA VAL A 784 37.86 -6.91 -55.33
C VAL A 784 36.87 -7.26 -56.44
N THR A 785 35.62 -7.58 -56.07
CA THR A 785 34.50 -7.82 -57.00
C THR A 785 33.33 -6.90 -56.68
N VAL A 786 32.64 -6.40 -57.71
CA VAL A 786 31.39 -5.66 -57.56
C VAL A 786 30.28 -6.32 -58.37
N GLU A 787 29.11 -6.56 -57.78
CA GLU A 787 27.91 -7.05 -58.47
C GLU A 787 26.88 -5.92 -58.59
N VAL A 788 26.74 -5.33 -59.78
CA VAL A 788 25.85 -4.17 -60.00
C VAL A 788 24.54 -4.62 -60.64
N LYS A 789 23.41 -4.12 -60.14
CA LYS A 789 22.08 -4.34 -60.73
C LYS A 789 22.06 -3.93 -62.21
N ASN A 790 21.50 -4.80 -63.06
CA ASN A 790 21.44 -4.59 -64.51
C ASN A 790 20.61 -3.35 -64.96
N GLU A 791 19.90 -2.70 -64.03
CA GLU A 791 19.07 -1.51 -64.30
C GLU A 791 19.84 -0.18 -64.13
N ILE A 792 20.98 -0.19 -63.42
CA ILE A 792 21.85 0.97 -63.18
C ILE A 792 22.68 1.28 -64.43
N ASN A 793 22.87 2.57 -64.75
CA ASN A 793 23.79 2.98 -65.80
C ASN A 793 25.24 2.92 -65.30
N VAL A 794 26.06 2.00 -65.83
CA VAL A 794 27.45 1.82 -65.39
C VAL A 794 28.46 2.33 -66.41
N ASP A 795 29.24 3.35 -66.03
CA ASP A 795 30.36 3.89 -66.79
C ASP A 795 31.69 3.39 -66.21
N ILE A 796 32.50 2.70 -67.02
CA ILE A 796 33.83 2.22 -66.59
C ILE A 796 34.87 3.32 -66.85
N LEU A 797 35.50 3.79 -65.77
CA LEU A 797 36.58 4.78 -65.81
C LEU A 797 37.98 4.12 -65.70
N PRO A 798 38.97 4.64 -66.45
CA PRO A 798 40.33 4.07 -66.53
C PRO A 798 41.23 4.41 -65.33
#